data_AF-A0A938WCB7-F1
#
_entry.id   AF-A0A938WCB7-F1
#
_cell.length_a   1.000
_cell.length_b   1.000
_cell.length_c   1.000
_cell.angle_alpha   90.00
_cell.angle_beta   90.00
_cell.angle_gamma   90.00
#
_symmetry.space_group_name_H-M   'P 1'
#
loop_
_entity.id
_entity.type
_entity.pdbx_description
1 polymer ?
#
loop_
_entity_poly.entity_id
_entity_poly.type
_entity_poly.pdbx_seq_one_letter_code
_entity_poly.pdbx_strand_id
1 'polypeptide(L)'
;AVPAGTAVSGLNPEALHELRQQAQLQITPPDANGRPAYRLRPVVPGKGLAALPAADAGDIWFDMEGIQDAVAGTKLEYLFGACFREVPDGASQFKAWWAHTPAEEKKAFEAWVDWVEERRSRYPGLRIYHYASYEKTAMRRLAQQHSTREAVIDAWLRSGLLVDLLPVVTGSIVLGEPSYSIKKVEHLYMEQRAAEVTNAGDSVVAYLNWQNSGEPRLPGDAPDGSPLLLGIENYNREDCESTVFLHDWLRGLRREQGLPEHPLEAATDEQPQKEPWPLEQLSADLLAELPEAMQIDLGPTASDDLLAAQEQRGPRGLSWRVQRLLAQLLPFHHREAKVAWWAYFDRRNKAELSPADLIDDGESIAEARWRSVQPRESKRTGADYHTFSFDPSQPLKIGARDADRSPQLEIADTGLKLDVDALDAERGQVTLKLPWSKRDQRRAEGLGDGIPDQLCSLIAVPADITEKLRESLLEQANAWLSEASPIPPAMVQLLERQTLPELKPLNAAVAADPSGVAARLADFLANRSGCTLALQGPPGTGKTTVTGQVIADLVARGKRVAISSNSHAAINNLLIKAKATCAERGLSGVVVKCSGGKQEEALSGKGIPLVHPDGTTPAMAVVGGTAWMFCREVLADQFDLLVVDEAGQMSLANLLGMARCARSILLVGDQQQLAQPSQADHPGSSGDSCLEYLMQGAHVVPADQGVFLSTSWRMEHSITAVVSELFYDERLQASSANAENAIHWARPCLSASGRGLPEGGLVFEPVLHSGCSVTSEAEIERIDQIVAALLGGAYTHAKGSGTLTSEEILVIAPYNVQVNRLCQRLDGKARVGTVDKFQGQEAPVAILSLTASSGDDAPRGLGFLLSPNRLNVAISRAQCLSIVVGSPGLMSGLANTIEEAEQINRLCRIAASSVA
;
A
#
# COMPACT_ATOMS: atom_id res chain seq x y z
N ALA A 1 38.75 17.66 0.14
CA ALA A 1 37.73 17.54 -0.92
C ALA A 1 38.17 16.45 -1.89
N VAL A 2 37.24 15.61 -2.35
CA VAL A 2 37.52 14.61 -3.40
C VAL A 2 37.88 15.35 -4.70
N PRO A 3 39.00 15.04 -5.39
CA PRO A 3 39.43 15.76 -6.59
C PRO A 3 38.38 15.77 -7.72
N ALA A 4 38.37 16.83 -8.54
CA ALA A 4 37.50 16.89 -9.71
C ALA A 4 37.81 15.72 -10.68
N GLY A 5 36.76 15.05 -11.17
CA GLY A 5 36.91 13.87 -12.05
C GLY A 5 37.11 12.53 -11.33
N THR A 6 37.24 12.52 -9.99
CA THR A 6 37.22 11.25 -9.24
C THR A 6 35.81 10.69 -9.23
N ALA A 7 35.64 9.46 -9.72
CA ALA A 7 34.41 8.68 -9.60
C ALA A 7 34.34 8.00 -8.23
N VAL A 8 33.16 7.99 -7.63
CA VAL A 8 32.87 7.25 -6.38
C VAL A 8 31.93 6.11 -6.74
N SER A 9 32.34 4.87 -6.45
CA SER A 9 31.53 3.69 -6.76
C SER A 9 30.15 3.79 -6.11
N GLY A 10 29.08 3.58 -6.89
CA GLY A 10 27.69 3.68 -6.41
C GLY A 10 27.11 5.10 -6.33
N LEU A 11 27.85 6.14 -6.75
CA LEU A 11 27.37 7.52 -6.70
C LEU A 11 27.41 8.15 -8.10
N ASN A 12 26.28 8.72 -8.54
CA ASN A 12 26.17 9.38 -9.84
C ASN A 12 27.18 10.56 -9.93
N PRO A 13 27.96 10.70 -11.03
CA PRO A 13 28.88 11.82 -11.24
C PRO A 13 28.27 13.20 -11.03
N GLU A 14 27.00 13.42 -11.38
CA GLU A 14 26.29 14.68 -11.16
C GLU A 14 25.96 14.89 -9.68
N ALA A 15 25.43 13.86 -9.00
CA ALA A 15 25.19 13.92 -7.55
C ALA A 15 26.50 14.20 -6.78
N LEU A 16 27.62 13.59 -7.19
CA LEU A 16 28.93 13.86 -6.61
C LEU A 16 29.41 15.29 -6.88
N HIS A 17 29.11 15.84 -8.06
CA HIS A 17 29.40 17.22 -8.39
C HIS A 17 28.63 18.19 -7.49
N GLU A 18 27.33 17.96 -7.32
CA GLU A 18 26.44 18.73 -6.44
C GLU A 18 26.90 18.69 -4.98
N LEU A 19 27.20 17.51 -4.45
CA LEU A 19 27.71 17.36 -3.07
C LEU A 19 29.05 18.09 -2.87
N ARG A 20 29.93 18.12 -3.88
CA ARG A 20 31.17 18.92 -3.83
C ARG A 20 30.88 20.42 -3.78
N GLN A 21 29.91 20.90 -4.57
CA GLN A 21 29.53 22.31 -4.55
C GLN A 21 28.95 22.71 -3.19
N GLN A 22 28.06 21.87 -2.64
CA GLN A 22 27.47 22.10 -1.32
C GLN A 22 28.53 22.12 -0.22
N ALA A 23 29.43 21.13 -0.20
CA ALA A 23 30.52 21.06 0.78
C ALA A 23 31.46 22.27 0.70
N GLN A 24 31.67 22.84 -0.49
CA GLN A 24 32.47 24.06 -0.66
C GLN A 24 31.77 25.29 -0.04
N LEU A 25 30.44 25.37 -0.15
CA LEU A 25 29.68 26.46 0.46
C LEU A 25 29.60 26.32 1.98
N GLN A 26 29.50 25.09 2.51
CA GLN A 26 29.48 24.82 3.95
C GLN A 26 30.73 25.25 4.72
N ILE A 27 31.89 25.30 4.04
CA ILE A 27 33.14 25.80 4.63
C ILE A 27 33.37 27.30 4.39
N THR A 28 32.48 27.97 3.66
CA THR A 28 32.56 29.41 3.42
C THR A 28 32.04 30.13 4.66
N PRO A 29 32.80 31.10 5.23
CA PRO A 29 32.33 31.85 6.39
C PRO A 29 30.99 32.55 6.11
N PRO A 30 30.09 32.65 7.11
CA PRO A 30 28.87 33.43 6.99
C PRO A 30 29.16 34.90 6.64
N ASP A 31 28.17 35.58 6.07
CA ASP A 31 28.29 37.00 5.74
C ASP A 31 28.32 37.90 7.00
N ALA A 32 28.41 39.22 6.79
CA ALA A 32 28.47 40.19 7.89
C ALA A 32 27.22 40.18 8.81
N ASN A 33 26.10 39.63 8.33
CA ASN A 33 24.86 39.46 9.08
C ASN A 33 24.70 38.03 9.63
N GLY A 34 25.74 37.20 9.53
CA GLY A 34 25.73 35.81 10.00
C GLY A 34 25.00 34.82 9.08
N ARG A 35 24.66 35.21 7.84
CA ARG A 35 23.92 34.36 6.90
C ARG A 35 24.84 33.35 6.21
N PRO A 36 24.42 32.08 6.03
CA PRO A 36 25.22 31.07 5.36
C PRO A 36 25.41 31.41 3.88
N ALA A 37 26.52 30.95 3.30
CA ALA A 37 26.77 31.11 1.88
C ALA A 37 25.80 30.27 1.05
N TYR A 38 25.28 30.83 -0.04
CA TYR A 38 24.50 30.10 -1.03
C TYR A 38 24.93 30.50 -2.44
N ARG A 39 24.57 29.68 -3.44
CA ARG A 39 24.82 29.95 -4.86
C ARG A 39 23.54 29.73 -5.65
N LEU A 40 23.23 30.65 -6.56
CA LEU A 40 22.12 30.47 -7.50
C LEU A 40 22.44 29.41 -8.55
N ARG A 41 21.47 28.55 -8.84
CA ARG A 41 21.50 27.62 -9.96
C ARG A 41 21.18 28.35 -11.27
N PRO A 42 21.66 27.85 -12.43
CA PRO A 42 21.22 28.37 -13.72
C PRO A 42 19.70 28.32 -13.87
N VAL A 43 19.11 29.37 -14.42
CA VAL A 43 17.67 29.40 -14.69
C VAL A 43 17.33 28.37 -15.76
N VAL A 44 16.42 27.48 -15.43
CA VAL A 44 15.81 26.52 -16.36
C VAL A 44 14.31 26.81 -16.40
N PRO A 45 13.69 27.03 -17.59
CA PRO A 45 12.23 27.20 -17.69
C PRO A 45 11.49 26.05 -16.99
N GLY A 46 10.46 26.40 -16.23
CA GLY A 46 9.70 25.41 -15.45
C GLY A 46 10.40 24.86 -14.21
N LYS A 47 11.60 25.35 -13.81
CA LYS A 47 12.29 24.89 -12.59
C LYS A 47 12.64 26.03 -11.63
N GLY A 48 12.74 25.70 -10.35
CA GLY A 48 13.17 26.64 -9.31
C GLY A 48 12.39 27.96 -9.37
N LEU A 49 13.10 29.09 -9.38
CA LEU A 49 12.51 30.43 -9.46
C LEU A 49 11.61 30.63 -10.69
N ALA A 50 11.87 29.96 -11.81
CA ALA A 50 11.07 30.09 -13.03
C ALA A 50 9.72 29.35 -12.96
N ALA A 51 9.57 28.44 -12.01
CA ALA A 51 8.34 27.67 -11.76
C ALA A 51 7.42 28.30 -10.70
N LEU A 52 7.94 29.25 -9.91
CA LEU A 52 7.18 29.86 -8.83
C LEU A 52 5.92 30.55 -9.39
N PRO A 53 4.72 30.31 -8.86
CA PRO A 53 3.50 30.99 -9.31
C PRO A 53 3.57 32.51 -9.12
N ALA A 54 2.74 33.24 -9.86
CA ALA A 54 2.52 34.66 -9.58
C ALA A 54 1.80 34.81 -8.23
N ALA A 55 2.20 35.81 -7.45
CA ALA A 55 1.55 36.08 -6.17
C ALA A 55 0.14 36.62 -6.37
N ASP A 56 -0.76 36.23 -5.47
CA ASP A 56 -2.14 36.68 -5.42
C ASP A 56 -2.45 37.29 -4.04
N ALA A 57 -3.37 38.25 -3.99
CA ALA A 57 -3.84 38.82 -2.72
C ALA A 57 -4.51 37.76 -1.83
N GLY A 58 -5.04 36.71 -2.44
CA GLY A 58 -5.65 35.57 -1.79
C GLY A 58 -4.67 34.61 -1.12
N ASP A 59 -3.37 34.67 -1.41
CA ASP A 59 -2.40 33.63 -1.02
C ASP A 59 -2.42 33.27 0.47
N ILE A 60 -2.17 31.99 0.74
CA ILE A 60 -2.18 31.36 2.06
C ILE A 60 -0.83 30.67 2.28
N TRP A 61 -0.29 30.80 3.49
CA TRP A 61 0.91 30.07 3.93
C TRP A 61 0.53 29.19 5.11
N PHE A 62 0.74 27.89 4.96
CA PHE A 62 0.06 26.89 5.77
C PHE A 62 1.04 25.92 6.42
N ASP A 63 0.78 25.61 7.68
CA ASP A 63 1.50 24.62 8.49
C ASP A 63 0.53 23.91 9.46
N MET A 64 0.88 22.72 9.92
CA MET A 64 0.04 21.97 10.85
C MET A 64 0.87 21.19 11.89
N GLU A 65 0.29 21.03 13.07
CA GLU A 65 0.88 20.26 14.16
C GLU A 65 0.03 19.03 14.49
N GLY A 66 0.70 17.94 14.83
CA GLY A 66 0.03 16.70 15.19
C GLY A 66 0.81 15.84 16.17
N ILE A 67 0.12 14.87 16.74
CA ILE A 67 0.67 13.91 17.68
C ILE A 67 0.35 12.49 17.25
N GLN A 68 1.32 11.60 17.41
CA GLN A 68 1.14 10.16 17.25
C GLN A 68 0.86 9.54 18.62
N ASP A 69 -0.27 8.84 18.74
CA ASP A 69 -0.57 8.00 19.90
C ASP A 69 0.21 6.68 19.78
N ALA A 70 1.17 6.47 20.68
CA ALA A 70 2.01 5.27 20.71
C ALA A 70 1.25 3.98 21.11
N VAL A 71 0.11 4.13 21.81
CA VAL A 71 -0.72 3.01 22.28
C VAL A 71 -1.73 2.64 21.21
N ALA A 72 -2.48 3.62 20.72
CA ALA A 72 -3.53 3.38 19.74
C ALA A 72 -2.98 3.27 18.30
N GLY A 73 -1.74 3.69 18.05
CA GLY A 73 -1.18 3.79 16.70
C GLY A 73 -1.87 4.83 15.82
N THR A 74 -2.70 5.70 16.40
CA THR A 74 -3.47 6.72 15.68
C THR A 74 -2.75 8.06 15.69
N LYS A 75 -3.03 8.89 14.69
CA LYS A 75 -2.50 10.24 14.59
C LYS A 75 -3.62 11.27 14.72
N LEU A 76 -3.36 12.33 15.46
CA LEU A 76 -4.24 13.48 15.62
C LEU A 76 -3.50 14.74 15.19
N GLU A 77 -3.95 15.39 14.12
CA GLU A 77 -3.58 16.77 13.79
C GLU A 77 -4.39 17.70 14.69
N TYR A 78 -3.73 18.27 15.69
CA TYR A 78 -4.42 19.05 16.74
C TYR A 78 -4.47 20.55 16.44
N LEU A 79 -3.67 21.03 15.48
CA LEU A 79 -3.63 22.44 15.08
C LEU A 79 -3.41 22.59 13.58
N PHE A 80 -4.29 23.33 12.92
CA PHE A 80 -4.13 23.81 11.55
C PHE A 80 -3.85 25.32 11.61
N GLY A 81 -2.72 25.76 11.06
CA GLY A 81 -2.30 27.17 11.04
C GLY A 81 -2.26 27.74 9.64
N ALA A 82 -2.79 28.95 9.47
CA ALA A 82 -2.73 29.64 8.19
C ALA A 82 -2.38 31.11 8.36
N CYS A 83 -1.28 31.53 7.76
CA CYS A 83 -1.01 32.93 7.48
C CYS A 83 -1.68 33.37 6.17
N PHE A 84 -2.21 34.59 6.15
CA PHE A 84 -2.81 35.21 4.97
C PHE A 84 -2.68 36.73 5.03
N ARG A 85 -2.87 37.41 3.90
CA ARG A 85 -2.84 38.89 3.81
C ARG A 85 -4.22 39.40 3.37
N GLU A 86 -4.64 40.56 3.88
CA GLU A 86 -5.85 41.25 3.36
C GLU A 86 -5.53 42.16 2.18
N VAL A 87 -4.26 42.57 2.06
CA VAL A 87 -3.74 43.46 1.01
C VAL A 87 -2.41 42.89 0.52
N PRO A 88 -2.12 42.92 -0.80
CA PRO A 88 -0.82 42.52 -1.33
C PRO A 88 0.34 43.19 -0.60
N ASP A 89 1.37 42.40 -0.26
CA ASP A 89 2.58 42.84 0.45
C ASP A 89 2.33 43.54 1.81
N GLY A 90 1.13 43.35 2.41
CA GLY A 90 0.79 43.81 3.76
C GLY A 90 1.26 42.87 4.88
N ALA A 91 1.01 43.27 6.13
CA ALA A 91 1.28 42.42 7.28
C ALA A 91 0.44 41.12 7.21
N SER A 92 1.08 39.98 7.46
CA SER A 92 0.39 38.71 7.58
C SER A 92 -0.50 38.71 8.82
N GLN A 93 -1.70 38.16 8.66
CA GLN A 93 -2.56 37.72 9.75
C GLN A 93 -2.45 36.21 9.88
N PHE A 94 -2.80 35.69 11.05
CA PHE A 94 -2.77 34.27 11.33
C PHE A 94 -4.13 33.81 11.85
N LYS A 95 -4.55 32.64 11.40
CA LYS A 95 -5.77 31.96 11.84
C LYS A 95 -5.43 30.51 12.17
N ALA A 96 -5.97 30.05 13.30
CA ALA A 96 -5.80 28.69 13.78
C ALA A 96 -7.14 27.96 13.90
N TRP A 97 -7.12 26.65 13.68
CA TRP A 97 -8.21 25.74 14.00
C TRP A 97 -7.67 24.62 14.90
N TRP A 98 -8.25 24.49 16.09
CA TRP A 98 -7.80 23.56 17.12
C TRP A 98 -8.69 22.31 17.19
N ALA A 99 -8.08 21.18 17.50
CA ALA A 99 -8.74 19.91 17.72
C ALA A 99 -8.03 19.09 18.81
N HIS A 100 -8.79 18.50 19.73
CA HIS A 100 -8.20 17.62 20.76
C HIS A 100 -8.85 16.23 20.77
N THR A 101 -9.75 15.96 19.84
CA THR A 101 -10.40 14.67 19.63
C THR A 101 -10.55 14.43 18.13
N PRO A 102 -10.71 13.17 17.67
CA PRO A 102 -10.96 12.88 16.25
C PRO A 102 -12.21 13.58 15.69
N ALA A 103 -13.24 13.76 16.52
CA ALA A 103 -14.45 14.50 16.14
C ALA A 103 -14.17 15.99 15.91
N GLU A 104 -13.33 16.59 16.75
CA GLU A 104 -12.89 17.99 16.61
C GLU A 104 -11.91 18.14 15.44
N GLU A 105 -11.05 17.15 15.19
CA GLU A 105 -10.12 17.14 14.05
C GLU A 105 -10.89 17.18 12.73
N LYS A 106 -11.93 16.34 12.59
CA LYS A 106 -12.84 16.40 11.44
C LYS A 106 -13.43 17.80 11.26
N LYS A 107 -13.96 18.40 12.33
CA LYS A 107 -14.58 19.74 12.28
C LYS A 107 -13.57 20.84 11.96
N ALA A 108 -12.38 20.78 12.53
CA ALA A 108 -11.29 21.73 12.28
C ALA A 108 -10.83 21.64 10.82
N PHE A 109 -10.65 20.43 10.31
CA PHE A 109 -10.31 20.18 8.91
C PHE A 109 -11.40 20.70 7.95
N GLU A 110 -12.68 20.38 8.19
CA GLU A 110 -13.80 20.90 7.39
C GLU A 110 -13.86 22.43 7.41
N ALA A 111 -13.74 23.05 8.58
CA ALA A 111 -13.78 24.50 8.75
C ALA A 111 -12.60 25.20 8.06
N TRP A 112 -11.42 24.57 8.05
CA TRP A 112 -10.26 25.07 7.32
C TRP A 112 -10.48 24.96 5.80
N VAL A 113 -10.92 23.80 5.29
CA VAL A 113 -11.19 23.62 3.85
C VAL A 113 -12.24 24.60 3.35
N ASP A 114 -13.34 24.74 4.09
CA ASP A 114 -14.44 25.62 3.72
C ASP A 114 -14.02 27.09 3.70
N TRP A 115 -13.15 27.51 4.64
CA TRP A 115 -12.58 28.86 4.65
C TRP A 115 -11.68 29.12 3.43
N VAL A 116 -10.89 28.13 3.00
CA VAL A 116 -10.06 28.24 1.80
C VAL A 116 -10.93 28.37 0.55
N GLU A 117 -11.97 27.54 0.38
CA GLU A 117 -12.84 27.62 -0.80
C GLU A 117 -13.63 28.94 -0.84
N GLU A 118 -14.10 29.43 0.30
CA GLU A 118 -14.72 30.76 0.41
C GLU A 118 -13.73 31.85 -0.04
N ARG A 119 -12.47 31.76 0.39
CA ARG A 119 -11.42 32.71 -0.01
C ARG A 119 -11.11 32.60 -1.51
N ARG A 120 -11.00 31.39 -2.04
CA ARG A 120 -10.75 31.11 -3.46
C ARG A 120 -11.87 31.62 -4.38
N SER A 121 -13.12 31.61 -3.91
CA SER A 121 -14.24 32.21 -4.66
C SER A 121 -14.04 33.72 -4.91
N ARG A 122 -13.31 34.41 -4.02
CA ARG A 122 -12.95 35.83 -4.12
C ARG A 122 -11.64 36.05 -4.86
N TYR A 123 -10.72 35.10 -4.77
CA TYR A 123 -9.36 35.16 -5.34
C TYR A 123 -9.06 33.89 -6.16
N PRO A 124 -9.49 33.83 -7.45
CA PRO A 124 -9.33 32.62 -8.26
C PRO A 124 -7.87 32.21 -8.51
N GLY A 125 -6.93 33.16 -8.44
CA GLY A 125 -5.49 32.93 -8.62
C GLY A 125 -4.73 32.47 -7.36
N LEU A 126 -5.41 32.43 -6.21
CA LEU A 126 -4.88 32.06 -4.90
C LEU A 126 -4.07 30.76 -4.96
N ARG A 127 -2.91 30.75 -4.28
CA ARG A 127 -2.13 29.54 -3.99
C ARG A 127 -1.97 29.33 -2.49
N ILE A 128 -1.78 28.07 -2.12
CA ILE A 128 -1.47 27.65 -0.75
C ILE A 128 -0.03 27.15 -0.73
N TYR A 129 0.84 27.90 -0.06
CA TYR A 129 2.25 27.60 0.07
C TYR A 129 2.51 26.82 1.36
N HIS A 130 3.31 25.76 1.25
CA HIS A 130 3.77 24.95 2.37
C HIS A 130 5.20 24.46 2.08
N TYR A 131 5.85 23.84 3.05
CA TYR A 131 7.24 23.42 2.93
C TYR A 131 7.42 21.92 3.13
N ALA A 132 7.84 21.22 2.07
CA ALA A 132 7.94 19.76 1.98
C ALA A 132 6.59 19.06 1.81
N SER A 133 6.60 17.72 1.77
CA SER A 133 5.45 16.91 1.31
C SER A 133 4.45 16.55 2.40
N TYR A 134 4.71 16.91 3.66
CA TYR A 134 3.94 16.44 4.80
C TYR A 134 2.49 16.93 4.76
N GLU A 135 2.26 18.22 4.53
CA GLU A 135 0.93 18.84 4.58
C GLU A 135 0.02 18.24 3.50
N LYS A 136 0.53 18.05 2.28
CA LYS A 136 -0.22 17.38 1.20
C LYS A 136 -0.63 15.97 1.59
N THR A 137 0.28 15.24 2.24
CA THR A 137 0.05 13.86 2.68
C THR A 137 -1.00 13.81 3.79
N ALA A 138 -0.89 14.71 4.78
CA ALA A 138 -1.83 14.81 5.89
C ALA A 138 -3.24 15.22 5.41
N MET A 139 -3.38 16.19 4.50
CA MET A 139 -4.67 16.56 3.92
C MET A 139 -5.36 15.40 3.20
N ARG A 140 -4.60 14.64 2.39
CA ARG A 140 -5.10 13.44 1.71
C ARG A 140 -5.62 12.42 2.73
N ARG A 141 -4.81 12.14 3.76
CA ARG A 141 -5.16 11.24 4.86
C ARG A 141 -6.43 11.69 5.58
N LEU A 142 -6.49 12.96 6.02
CA LEU A 142 -7.64 13.50 6.76
C LEU A 142 -8.94 13.45 5.96
N ALA A 143 -8.90 13.80 4.67
CA ALA A 143 -10.07 13.72 3.81
C ALA A 143 -10.61 12.28 3.70
N GLN A 144 -9.71 11.30 3.53
CA GLN A 144 -10.06 9.88 3.44
C GLN A 144 -10.52 9.29 4.79
N GLN A 145 -9.75 9.55 5.85
CA GLN A 145 -9.99 9.08 7.22
C GLN A 145 -11.34 9.56 7.76
N HIS A 146 -11.70 10.82 7.49
CA HIS A 146 -12.97 11.41 7.94
C HIS A 146 -14.09 11.32 6.92
N SER A 147 -13.82 10.76 5.73
CA SER A 147 -14.78 10.66 4.60
C SER A 147 -15.43 12.01 4.27
N THR A 148 -14.62 13.08 4.21
CA THR A 148 -15.11 14.44 4.01
C THR A 148 -14.21 15.24 3.09
N ARG A 149 -14.79 16.16 2.32
CA ARG A 149 -14.10 17.08 1.39
C ARG A 149 -13.13 16.43 0.41
N GLU A 150 -13.23 15.12 0.16
CA GLU A 150 -12.31 14.39 -0.74
C GLU A 150 -12.25 14.98 -2.15
N ALA A 151 -13.40 15.29 -2.74
CA ALA A 151 -13.48 15.89 -4.08
C ALA A 151 -12.83 17.29 -4.15
N VAL A 152 -12.89 18.06 -3.05
CA VAL A 152 -12.29 19.38 -2.95
C VAL A 152 -10.76 19.27 -2.89
N ILE A 153 -10.25 18.40 -2.01
CA ILE A 153 -8.80 18.13 -1.92
C ILE A 153 -8.25 17.57 -3.23
N ASP A 154 -8.99 16.69 -3.90
CA ASP A 154 -8.64 16.20 -5.24
C ASP A 154 -8.50 17.33 -6.26
N ALA A 155 -9.46 18.28 -6.26
CA ALA A 155 -9.43 19.42 -7.15
C ALA A 155 -8.24 20.34 -6.85
N TRP A 156 -7.88 20.53 -5.58
CA TRP A 156 -6.72 21.33 -5.18
C TRP A 156 -5.40 20.72 -5.66
N LEU A 157 -5.25 19.41 -5.52
CA LEU A 157 -4.07 18.68 -5.97
C LEU A 157 -3.91 18.72 -7.50
N ARG A 158 -5.02 18.59 -8.24
CA ARG A 158 -5.00 18.63 -9.72
C ARG A 158 -4.76 20.02 -10.30
N SER A 159 -5.30 21.06 -9.65
CA SER A 159 -5.17 22.45 -10.11
C SER A 159 -3.83 23.10 -9.72
N GLY A 160 -2.96 22.37 -9.02
CA GLY A 160 -1.70 22.91 -8.49
C GLY A 160 -1.93 24.01 -7.46
N LEU A 161 -3.06 23.97 -6.72
CA LEU A 161 -3.36 24.96 -5.68
C LEU A 161 -2.30 24.95 -4.57
N LEU A 162 -1.82 23.75 -4.24
CA LEU A 162 -0.82 23.48 -3.21
C LEU A 162 0.60 23.53 -3.79
N VAL A 163 1.37 24.55 -3.40
CA VAL A 163 2.73 24.82 -3.87
C VAL A 163 3.72 24.43 -2.78
N ASP A 164 4.51 23.39 -3.07
CA ASP A 164 5.63 22.98 -2.21
C ASP A 164 6.85 23.85 -2.53
N LEU A 165 7.31 24.62 -1.55
CA LEU A 165 8.47 25.50 -1.71
C LEU A 165 9.81 24.77 -1.65
N LEU A 166 9.88 23.54 -1.12
CA LEU A 166 11.16 22.81 -1.01
C LEU A 166 11.77 22.52 -2.40
N PRO A 167 11.04 21.97 -3.40
CA PRO A 167 11.56 21.82 -4.76
C PRO A 167 11.94 23.15 -5.42
N VAL A 168 11.24 24.24 -5.09
CA VAL A 168 11.59 25.58 -5.58
C VAL A 168 12.94 25.98 -5.01
N VAL A 169 13.18 25.81 -3.71
CA VAL A 169 14.46 26.12 -3.07
C VAL A 169 15.59 25.25 -3.64
N THR A 170 15.44 23.92 -3.64
CA THR A 170 16.50 23.00 -4.10
C THR A 170 16.82 23.18 -5.58
N GLY A 171 15.81 23.51 -6.40
CA GLY A 171 15.96 23.84 -7.82
C GLY A 171 16.52 25.24 -8.09
N SER A 172 16.51 26.14 -7.11
CA SER A 172 16.97 27.54 -7.26
C SER A 172 18.36 27.77 -6.71
N ILE A 173 18.73 27.11 -5.61
CA ILE A 173 19.98 27.38 -4.89
C ILE A 173 20.74 26.11 -4.53
N VAL A 174 22.05 26.25 -4.40
CA VAL A 174 22.91 25.36 -3.63
C VAL A 174 23.15 26.02 -2.27
N LEU A 175 22.73 25.37 -1.18
CA LEU A 175 22.78 25.92 0.18
C LEU A 175 24.03 25.46 0.94
N GLY A 176 24.74 26.38 1.59
CA GLY A 176 25.89 26.11 2.45
C GLY A 176 25.56 25.58 3.86
N GLU A 177 24.40 24.94 4.05
CA GLU A 177 24.01 24.29 5.31
C GLU A 177 23.99 22.76 5.13
N PRO A 178 24.00 21.98 6.23
CA PRO A 178 23.97 20.51 6.20
C PRO A 178 22.72 19.90 5.54
N SER A 179 21.61 20.63 5.51
CA SER A 179 20.32 20.17 4.97
C SER A 179 19.49 21.33 4.44
N TYR A 180 18.43 21.00 3.68
CA TYR A 180 17.41 21.93 3.19
C TYR A 180 16.14 21.91 4.06
N SER A 181 16.23 21.57 5.35
CA SER A 181 15.09 21.77 6.26
C SER A 181 14.79 23.27 6.39
N ILE A 182 13.53 23.67 6.52
CA ILE A 182 13.13 25.09 6.60
C ILE A 182 13.97 25.88 7.61
N LYS A 183 14.23 25.32 8.78
CA LYS A 183 15.08 25.89 9.86
C LYS A 183 16.51 26.26 9.44
N LYS A 184 17.05 25.54 8.46
CA LYS A 184 18.38 25.84 7.89
C LYS A 184 18.30 26.90 6.79
N VAL A 185 17.20 26.91 6.03
CA VAL A 185 16.97 27.91 4.99
C VAL A 185 16.62 29.27 5.61
N GLU A 186 15.94 29.30 6.75
CA GLU A 186 15.59 30.51 7.53
C GLU A 186 16.77 31.43 7.77
N HIS A 187 17.97 30.88 7.99
CA HIS A 187 19.18 31.67 8.19
C HIS A 187 19.52 32.61 7.01
N LEU A 188 18.92 32.42 5.83
CA LEU A 188 19.11 33.30 4.66
C LEU A 188 18.23 34.54 4.70
N TYR A 189 17.04 34.46 5.30
CA TYR A 189 15.98 35.47 5.14
C TYR A 189 15.35 35.95 6.46
N MET A 190 15.59 35.26 7.59
CA MET A 190 15.11 35.66 8.92
C MET A 190 16.26 35.95 9.90
N GLU A 191 15.97 36.76 10.91
CA GLU A 191 16.78 36.87 12.14
C GLU A 191 16.46 35.70 13.10
N GLN A 192 17.30 35.45 14.11
CA GLN A 192 17.10 34.29 15.03
C GLN A 192 15.72 34.33 15.72
N ARG A 193 15.04 33.16 15.75
CA ARG A 193 13.72 33.00 16.37
C ARG A 193 13.74 33.32 17.88
N ALA A 194 12.61 33.80 18.40
CA ALA A 194 12.44 34.16 19.81
C ALA A 194 11.77 33.05 20.66
N ALA A 195 11.14 32.04 20.05
CA ALA A 195 10.36 31.02 20.77
C ALA A 195 11.21 30.03 21.60
N GLU A 196 10.69 29.65 22.77
CA GLU A 196 11.25 28.59 23.64
C GLU A 196 11.04 27.17 23.10
N VAL A 197 10.01 26.95 22.27
CA VAL A 197 9.74 25.69 21.55
C VAL A 197 10.53 25.75 20.24
N THR A 198 11.55 24.91 20.11
CA THR A 198 12.53 25.06 19.03
C THR A 198 12.39 24.00 17.94
N ASN A 199 11.64 22.92 18.19
CA ASN A 199 11.40 21.84 17.24
C ASN A 199 10.05 21.12 17.41
N ALA A 200 9.66 20.36 16.36
CA ALA A 200 8.40 19.61 16.34
C ALA A 200 8.29 18.56 17.46
N GLY A 201 9.42 18.06 17.98
CA GLY A 201 9.40 17.20 19.17
C GLY A 201 8.99 17.97 20.43
N ASP A 202 9.41 19.23 20.54
CA ASP A 202 9.06 20.11 21.65
C ASP A 202 7.55 20.46 21.64
N SER A 203 6.93 20.65 20.46
CA SER A 203 5.48 20.91 20.34
C SER A 203 4.65 19.72 20.81
N VAL A 204 5.05 18.49 20.44
CA VAL A 204 4.44 17.24 20.92
C VAL A 204 4.55 17.10 22.44
N VAL A 205 5.73 17.37 23.01
CA VAL A 205 5.94 17.30 24.47
C VAL A 205 5.09 18.36 25.18
N ALA A 206 5.02 19.59 24.67
CA ALA A 206 4.17 20.64 25.21
C ALA A 206 2.69 20.24 25.19
N TYR A 207 2.23 19.62 24.11
CA TYR A 207 0.86 19.14 23.98
C TYR A 207 0.54 18.02 24.98
N LEU A 208 1.45 17.05 25.15
CA LEU A 208 1.33 16.00 26.17
C LEU A 208 1.32 16.56 27.59
N ASN A 209 2.13 17.58 27.88
CA ASN A 209 2.12 18.25 29.17
C ASN A 209 0.78 18.94 29.43
N TRP A 210 0.19 19.58 28.40
CA TRP A 210 -1.13 20.18 28.50
C TRP A 210 -2.23 19.14 28.80
N GLN A 211 -2.22 17.99 28.11
CA GLN A 211 -3.18 16.92 28.38
C GLN A 211 -3.14 16.44 29.85
N ASN A 212 -1.99 16.56 30.50
CA ASN A 212 -1.78 16.15 31.90
C ASN A 212 -1.92 17.31 32.91
N SER A 213 -1.98 18.56 32.47
CA SER A 213 -1.97 19.73 33.38
C SER A 213 -3.36 20.11 33.92
N GLY A 214 -4.43 19.73 33.21
CA GLY A 214 -5.80 20.15 33.52
C GLY A 214 -6.08 21.61 33.16
N GLU A 215 -5.21 22.25 32.38
CA GLU A 215 -5.43 23.60 31.84
C GLU A 215 -6.64 23.65 30.88
N PRO A 216 -7.23 24.84 30.65
CA PRO A 216 -8.31 25.03 29.68
C PRO A 216 -7.94 24.54 28.27
N ARG A 217 -8.97 24.22 27.47
CA ARG A 217 -8.84 23.70 26.10
C ARG A 217 -8.66 24.79 25.03
N LEU A 218 -8.40 26.03 25.44
CA LEU A 218 -8.22 27.16 24.54
C LEU A 218 -6.83 27.76 24.78
N PRO A 219 -6.08 28.12 23.73
CA PRO A 219 -4.84 28.88 23.89
C PRO A 219 -5.13 30.25 24.52
N GLY A 220 -4.30 30.65 25.49
CA GLY A 220 -4.41 31.96 26.12
C GLY A 220 -3.77 32.03 27.50
N ASP A 221 -3.90 33.18 28.16
CA ASP A 221 -3.39 33.37 29.51
C ASP A 221 -4.28 32.69 30.56
N ALA A 222 -3.66 32.14 31.61
CA ALA A 222 -4.39 31.59 32.74
C ALA A 222 -5.21 32.68 33.47
N PRO A 223 -6.40 32.37 34.02
CA PRO A 223 -6.98 31.03 34.19
C PRO A 223 -7.92 30.59 33.06
N ASP A 224 -8.27 31.49 32.13
CA ASP A 224 -9.31 31.24 31.12
C ASP A 224 -8.75 30.55 29.85
N GLY A 225 -7.43 30.61 29.64
CA GLY A 225 -6.71 29.91 28.58
C GLY A 225 -5.51 29.10 29.09
N SER A 226 -4.92 28.33 28.18
CA SER A 226 -3.72 27.51 28.39
C SER A 226 -2.48 28.21 27.83
N PRO A 227 -1.51 28.56 28.69
CA PRO A 227 -0.21 29.05 28.25
C PRO A 227 0.57 28.01 27.43
N LEU A 228 0.39 26.71 27.71
CA LEU A 228 1.01 25.63 26.94
C LEU A 228 0.47 25.57 25.50
N LEU A 229 -0.85 25.61 25.32
CA LEU A 229 -1.45 25.68 23.99
C LEU A 229 -1.11 26.98 23.27
N LEU A 230 -1.01 28.11 23.99
CA LEU A 230 -0.56 29.38 23.40
C LEU A 230 0.88 29.29 22.89
N GLY A 231 1.77 28.63 23.63
CA GLY A 231 3.14 28.38 23.19
C GLY A 231 3.21 27.58 21.88
N ILE A 232 2.36 26.56 21.75
CA ILE A 232 2.23 25.76 20.53
C ILE A 232 1.65 26.59 19.37
N GLU A 233 0.61 27.40 19.63
CA GLU A 233 0.04 28.28 18.60
C GLU A 233 1.08 29.29 18.08
N ASN A 234 1.87 29.88 18.98
CA ASN A 234 2.92 30.82 18.61
C ASN A 234 4.01 30.14 17.78
N TYR A 235 4.40 28.92 18.13
CA TYR A 235 5.36 28.14 17.36
C TYR A 235 4.86 27.89 15.92
N ASN A 236 3.63 27.39 15.76
CA ASN A 236 3.04 27.13 14.45
C ASN A 236 2.80 28.42 13.63
N ARG A 237 2.48 29.53 14.31
CA ARG A 237 2.42 30.86 13.69
C ARG A 237 3.79 31.27 13.14
N GLU A 238 4.86 31.09 13.89
CA GLU A 238 6.22 31.38 13.42
C GLU A 238 6.60 30.53 12.20
N ASP A 239 6.18 29.26 12.13
CA ASP A 239 6.41 28.39 10.97
C ASP A 239 5.62 28.85 9.73
N CYS A 240 4.36 29.27 9.91
CA CYS A 240 3.58 29.89 8.84
C CYS A 240 4.22 31.20 8.34
N GLU A 241 4.64 32.08 9.25
CA GLU A 241 5.30 33.35 8.92
C GLU A 241 6.65 33.13 8.24
N SER A 242 7.42 32.14 8.68
CA SER A 242 8.66 31.72 8.02
C SER A 242 8.42 31.37 6.55
N THR A 243 7.35 30.63 6.27
CA THR A 243 6.94 30.28 4.90
C THR A 243 6.55 31.51 4.08
N VAL A 244 5.92 32.53 4.70
CA VAL A 244 5.67 33.85 4.07
C VAL A 244 6.98 34.50 3.66
N PHE A 245 7.93 34.61 4.58
CA PHE A 245 9.21 35.28 4.33
C PHE A 245 10.07 34.54 3.31
N LEU A 246 10.05 33.20 3.32
CA LEU A 246 10.69 32.39 2.28
C LEU A 246 10.10 32.68 0.90
N HIS A 247 8.77 32.70 0.80
CA HIS A 247 8.09 32.99 -0.46
C HIS A 247 8.48 34.38 -0.99
N ASP A 248 8.44 35.41 -0.14
CA ASP A 248 8.84 36.77 -0.51
C ASP A 248 10.32 36.85 -0.90
N TRP A 249 11.21 36.13 -0.19
CA TRP A 249 12.63 36.06 -0.52
C TRP A 249 12.88 35.42 -1.88
N LEU A 250 12.21 34.30 -2.19
CA LEU A 250 12.27 33.65 -3.51
C LEU A 250 11.75 34.57 -4.62
N ARG A 251 10.66 35.31 -4.38
CA ARG A 251 10.17 36.35 -5.32
C ARG A 251 11.20 37.46 -5.52
N GLY A 252 11.90 37.87 -4.45
CA GLY A 252 13.03 38.80 -4.52
C GLY A 252 14.13 38.30 -5.45
N LEU A 253 14.61 37.08 -5.22
CA LEU A 253 15.63 36.45 -6.08
C LEU A 253 15.18 36.34 -7.53
N ARG A 254 13.91 36.00 -7.77
CA ARG A 254 13.33 35.93 -9.11
C ARG A 254 13.43 37.27 -9.85
N ARG A 255 13.14 38.38 -9.16
CA ARG A 255 13.26 39.73 -9.72
C ARG A 255 14.71 40.12 -9.97
N GLU A 256 15.62 39.76 -9.08
CA GLU A 256 17.07 39.99 -9.24
C GLU A 256 17.63 39.25 -10.47
N GLN A 257 17.10 38.07 -10.79
CA GLN A 257 17.43 37.32 -12.00
C GLN A 257 16.74 37.85 -13.28
N GLY A 258 15.91 38.89 -13.17
CA GLY A 258 15.19 39.47 -14.32
C GLY A 258 14.11 38.55 -14.90
N LEU A 259 13.60 37.60 -14.12
CA LEU A 259 12.55 36.68 -14.56
C LEU A 259 11.16 37.33 -14.48
N PRO A 260 10.23 37.02 -15.41
CA PRO A 260 8.86 37.53 -15.36
C PRO A 260 8.13 37.02 -14.11
N GLU A 261 7.17 37.77 -13.55
CA GLU A 261 6.41 37.34 -12.36
C GLU A 261 5.49 36.14 -12.61
N HIS A 262 5.10 35.88 -13.86
CA HIS A 262 4.38 34.67 -14.27
C HIS A 262 5.36 33.56 -14.66
N PRO A 263 5.06 32.28 -14.34
CA PRO A 263 5.88 31.15 -14.76
C PRO A 263 6.19 31.19 -16.26
N LEU A 264 7.41 30.82 -16.67
CA LEU A 264 7.72 30.62 -18.08
C LEU A 264 6.98 29.35 -18.53
N GLU A 265 5.96 29.51 -19.39
CA GLU A 265 4.88 28.54 -19.64
C GLU A 265 5.30 27.06 -19.74
N ALA A 266 4.55 26.21 -19.03
CA ALA A 266 4.06 24.93 -19.54
C ALA A 266 2.53 25.02 -19.55
N ALA A 267 1.90 24.57 -20.64
CA ALA A 267 0.45 24.63 -20.84
C ALA A 267 -0.27 23.83 -19.75
N THR A 268 -1.12 24.50 -18.96
CA THR A 268 -2.06 23.83 -18.07
C THR A 268 -3.43 23.78 -18.74
N ASP A 269 -3.89 22.58 -19.07
CA ASP A 269 -5.31 22.36 -19.31
C ASP A 269 -6.05 22.61 -17.99
N GLU A 270 -6.80 23.71 -17.90
CA GLU A 270 -7.84 23.87 -16.89
C GLU A 270 -8.87 22.76 -17.09
N GLN A 271 -8.74 21.68 -16.32
CA GLN A 271 -9.76 20.63 -16.30
C GLN A 271 -10.87 21.04 -15.33
N PRO A 272 -12.15 21.02 -15.76
CA PRO A 272 -13.26 21.44 -14.94
C PRO A 272 -13.38 20.61 -13.65
N GLN A 273 -13.85 21.29 -12.60
CA GLN A 273 -14.21 20.70 -11.31
C GLN A 273 -15.21 19.56 -11.56
N LYS A 274 -14.82 18.30 -11.28
CA LYS A 274 -15.73 17.16 -11.37
C LYS A 274 -16.67 17.19 -10.16
N GLU A 275 -17.97 17.07 -10.42
CA GLU A 275 -18.97 16.80 -9.38
C GLU A 275 -18.58 15.55 -8.56
N PRO A 276 -19.03 15.44 -7.29
CA PRO A 276 -18.82 14.24 -6.48
C PRO A 276 -19.28 13.00 -7.22
N TRP A 277 -18.56 11.90 -7.08
CA TRP A 277 -18.91 10.68 -7.78
C TRP A 277 -20.21 10.10 -7.19
N PRO A 278 -21.05 9.41 -7.98
CA PRO A 278 -22.34 8.93 -7.49
C PRO A 278 -22.27 8.09 -6.20
N LEU A 279 -21.25 7.22 -6.07
CA LEU A 279 -21.03 6.41 -4.86
C LEU A 279 -20.55 7.24 -3.66
N GLU A 280 -19.81 8.34 -3.88
CA GLU A 280 -19.44 9.29 -2.82
C GLU A 280 -20.67 10.06 -2.33
N GLN A 281 -21.55 10.46 -3.25
CA GLN A 281 -22.81 11.12 -2.89
C GLN A 281 -23.70 10.19 -2.06
N LEU A 282 -23.89 8.93 -2.50
CA LEU A 282 -24.65 7.95 -1.72
C LEU A 282 -24.04 7.66 -0.35
N SER A 283 -22.70 7.68 -0.25
CA SER A 283 -21.99 7.57 1.01
C SER A 283 -22.32 8.74 1.95
N ALA A 284 -22.27 9.98 1.45
CA ALA A 284 -22.63 11.17 2.20
C ALA A 284 -24.10 11.13 2.65
N ASP A 285 -25.02 10.72 1.78
CA ASP A 285 -26.45 10.60 2.11
C ASP A 285 -26.67 9.56 3.23
N LEU A 286 -26.03 8.40 3.14
CA LEU A 286 -26.10 7.37 4.17
C LEU A 286 -25.52 7.84 5.51
N LEU A 287 -24.42 8.60 5.50
CA LEU A 287 -23.80 9.16 6.69
C LEU A 287 -24.69 10.24 7.32
N ALA A 288 -25.37 11.06 6.52
CA ALA A 288 -26.26 12.12 7.01
C ALA A 288 -27.48 11.58 7.76
N GLU A 289 -27.88 10.34 7.52
CA GLU A 289 -28.95 9.66 8.27
C GLU A 289 -28.53 9.22 9.68
N LEU A 290 -27.22 9.14 9.96
CA LEU A 290 -26.72 8.72 11.27
C LEU A 290 -26.79 9.87 12.28
N PRO A 291 -27.00 9.56 13.58
CA PRO A 291 -26.74 10.50 14.66
C PRO A 291 -25.32 11.07 14.55
N GLU A 292 -25.12 12.36 14.85
CA GLU A 292 -23.82 13.05 14.69
C GLU A 292 -22.66 12.29 15.34
N ALA A 293 -22.85 11.76 16.54
CA ALA A 293 -21.85 10.98 17.28
C ALA A 293 -21.48 9.64 16.60
N MET A 294 -22.32 9.12 15.71
CA MET A 294 -22.13 7.86 14.99
C MET A 294 -21.53 8.04 13.60
N GLN A 295 -21.42 9.29 13.09
CA GLN A 295 -20.87 9.58 11.76
C GLN A 295 -19.35 9.43 11.67
N ILE A 296 -18.66 9.42 12.81
CA ILE A 296 -17.22 9.20 12.91
C ILE A 296 -16.93 7.77 13.36
N ASP A 297 -15.73 7.28 13.08
CA ASP A 297 -15.33 6.00 13.63
C ASP A 297 -15.02 6.12 15.12
N LEU A 298 -15.60 5.20 15.91
CA LEU A 298 -15.43 5.19 17.35
C LEU A 298 -14.18 4.33 17.65
N GLY A 299 -13.06 5.01 17.91
CA GLY A 299 -11.82 4.36 18.29
C GLY A 299 -11.92 3.58 19.62
N PRO A 300 -10.88 2.82 20.00
CA PRO A 300 -10.88 1.97 21.18
C PRO A 300 -11.01 2.73 22.50
N THR A 301 -10.81 4.05 22.48
CA THR A 301 -10.92 4.95 23.63
C THR A 301 -12.33 5.55 23.82
N ALA A 302 -13.27 5.22 22.93
CA ALA A 302 -14.66 5.64 23.08
C ALA A 302 -15.31 5.05 24.34
N SER A 303 -16.20 5.81 24.98
CA SER A 303 -16.93 5.33 26.17
C SER A 303 -17.81 4.12 25.85
N ASP A 304 -17.95 3.21 26.80
CA ASP A 304 -18.82 2.02 26.69
C ASP A 304 -20.25 2.36 26.24
N ASP A 305 -20.81 3.48 26.68
CA ASP A 305 -22.15 3.93 26.28
C ASP A 305 -22.25 4.23 24.77
N LEU A 306 -21.22 4.86 24.18
CA LEU A 306 -21.14 5.13 22.74
C LEU A 306 -20.91 3.84 21.95
N LEU A 307 -20.06 2.95 22.46
CA LEU A 307 -19.82 1.63 21.86
C LEU A 307 -21.08 0.76 21.87
N ALA A 308 -21.92 0.88 22.91
CA ALA A 308 -23.22 0.23 22.95
C ALA A 308 -24.25 0.92 22.03
N ALA A 309 -24.21 2.25 21.93
CA ALA A 309 -25.12 3.01 21.09
C ALA A 309 -24.94 2.72 19.59
N GLN A 310 -23.71 2.48 19.11
CA GLN A 310 -23.49 2.16 17.70
C GLN A 310 -24.07 0.81 17.26
N GLU A 311 -24.35 -0.11 18.19
CA GLU A 311 -24.99 -1.40 17.90
C GLU A 311 -26.53 -1.30 17.80
N GLN A 312 -27.11 -0.14 18.12
CA GLN A 312 -28.55 0.09 17.94
C GLN A 312 -28.91 0.10 16.46
N ARG A 313 -30.05 -0.49 16.12
CA ARG A 313 -30.54 -0.53 14.75
C ARG A 313 -31.20 0.78 14.35
N GLY A 314 -30.77 1.32 13.20
CA GLY A 314 -31.39 2.45 12.56
C GLY A 314 -32.65 2.09 11.76
N PRO A 315 -33.26 3.08 11.09
CA PRO A 315 -34.46 2.91 10.26
C PRO A 315 -34.29 1.84 9.17
N ARG A 316 -33.07 1.64 8.68
CA ARG A 316 -32.73 0.66 7.64
C ARG A 316 -32.57 -0.77 8.16
N GLY A 317 -32.82 -1.01 9.45
CA GLY A 317 -32.72 -2.33 10.09
C GLY A 317 -31.28 -2.83 10.30
N LEU A 318 -30.28 -2.02 9.97
CA LEU A 318 -28.86 -2.26 10.24
C LEU A 318 -28.44 -1.50 11.51
N SER A 319 -27.45 -2.01 12.23
CA SER A 319 -26.79 -1.23 13.29
C SER A 319 -26.17 0.06 12.73
N TRP A 320 -26.06 1.11 13.55
CA TRP A 320 -25.41 2.36 13.12
C TRP A 320 -23.96 2.13 12.68
N ARG A 321 -23.23 1.25 13.38
CA ARG A 321 -21.90 0.80 12.97
C ARG A 321 -21.91 0.23 11.55
N VAL A 322 -22.83 -0.67 11.23
CA VAL A 322 -22.91 -1.29 9.90
C VAL A 322 -23.37 -0.32 8.83
N GLN A 323 -24.30 0.59 9.13
CA GLN A 323 -24.69 1.63 8.18
C GLN A 323 -23.51 2.57 7.87
N ARG A 324 -22.72 2.98 8.89
CA ARG A 324 -21.48 3.74 8.69
C ARG A 324 -20.50 2.97 7.81
N LEU A 325 -20.22 1.71 8.15
CA LEU A 325 -19.30 0.88 7.39
C LEU A 325 -19.75 0.71 5.94
N LEU A 326 -21.05 0.51 5.69
CA LEU A 326 -21.60 0.42 4.35
C LEU A 326 -21.35 1.71 3.57
N ALA A 327 -21.65 2.87 4.17
CA ALA A 327 -21.36 4.17 3.56
C ALA A 327 -19.88 4.31 3.22
N GLN A 328 -18.97 3.84 4.08
CA GLN A 328 -17.53 3.88 3.86
C GLN A 328 -17.05 2.91 2.78
N LEU A 329 -17.71 1.76 2.61
CA LEU A 329 -17.37 0.77 1.57
C LEU A 329 -17.75 1.23 0.15
N LEU A 330 -18.79 2.06 -0.02
CA LEU A 330 -19.23 2.52 -1.34
C LEU A 330 -18.14 3.28 -2.14
N PRO A 331 -17.41 4.26 -1.58
CA PRO A 331 -16.34 4.95 -2.30
C PRO A 331 -15.00 4.19 -2.33
N PHE A 332 -14.92 2.98 -1.75
CA PHE A 332 -13.67 2.21 -1.59
C PHE A 332 -12.84 2.15 -2.87
N HIS A 333 -13.41 1.64 -3.96
CA HIS A 333 -12.68 1.45 -5.22
C HIS A 333 -12.26 2.76 -5.86
N HIS A 334 -13.04 3.81 -5.61
CA HIS A 334 -12.69 5.13 -6.10
C HIS A 334 -11.47 5.69 -5.35
N ARG A 335 -11.43 5.53 -4.00
CA ARG A 335 -10.27 5.92 -3.17
C ARG A 335 -9.00 5.17 -3.56
N GLU A 336 -9.09 3.85 -3.75
CA GLU A 336 -7.97 3.04 -4.28
C GLU A 336 -7.47 3.55 -5.64
N ALA A 337 -8.38 3.89 -6.56
CA ALA A 337 -8.02 4.41 -7.88
C ALA A 337 -7.38 5.81 -7.80
N LYS A 338 -7.82 6.68 -6.87
CA LYS A 338 -7.29 8.04 -6.70
C LYS A 338 -5.80 8.07 -6.41
N VAL A 339 -5.28 7.13 -5.61
CA VAL A 339 -3.86 7.13 -5.22
C VAL A 339 -2.93 7.01 -6.42
N ALA A 340 -3.26 6.14 -7.37
CA ALA A 340 -2.50 6.01 -8.60
C ALA A 340 -2.55 7.31 -9.43
N TRP A 341 -3.70 7.98 -9.46
CA TRP A 341 -3.86 9.28 -10.12
C TRP A 341 -3.07 10.38 -9.41
N TRP A 342 -3.11 10.47 -8.09
CA TRP A 342 -2.31 11.42 -7.32
C TRP A 342 -0.83 11.24 -7.59
N ALA A 343 -0.33 10.00 -7.54
CA ALA A 343 1.07 9.70 -7.84
C ALA A 343 1.43 10.05 -9.30
N TYR A 344 0.51 9.83 -10.25
CA TYR A 344 0.71 10.25 -11.64
C TYR A 344 0.76 11.78 -11.79
N PHE A 345 -0.09 12.55 -11.11
CA PHE A 345 -0.02 14.02 -11.12
C PHE A 345 1.23 14.54 -10.41
N ASP A 346 1.63 13.92 -9.29
CA ASP A 346 2.88 14.23 -8.59
C ASP A 346 4.09 13.97 -9.52
N ARG A 347 4.07 12.88 -10.32
CA ARG A 347 5.08 12.61 -11.35
C ARG A 347 5.08 13.61 -12.49
N ARG A 348 3.90 14.05 -12.94
CA ARG A 348 3.80 15.11 -13.96
C ARG A 348 4.43 16.41 -13.46
N ASN A 349 4.07 16.81 -12.24
CA ASN A 349 4.68 17.97 -11.59
C ASN A 349 6.21 17.79 -11.47
N LYS A 350 6.70 16.62 -11.09
CA LYS A 350 8.15 16.33 -11.08
C LYS A 350 8.77 16.34 -12.46
N ALA A 351 8.10 15.82 -13.50
CA ALA A 351 8.62 15.84 -14.87
C ALA A 351 8.79 17.27 -15.38
N GLU A 352 7.93 18.20 -14.94
CA GLU A 352 8.03 19.63 -15.24
C GLU A 352 9.11 20.31 -14.40
N LEU A 353 9.08 20.13 -13.07
CA LEU A 353 9.91 20.88 -12.10
C LEU A 353 11.32 20.30 -11.92
N SER A 354 11.44 18.97 -11.93
CA SER A 354 12.66 18.23 -11.56
C SER A 354 12.73 16.82 -12.19
N PRO A 355 12.75 16.67 -13.53
CA PRO A 355 12.70 15.36 -14.19
C PRO A 355 13.83 14.39 -13.83
N ALA A 356 14.97 14.88 -13.30
CA ALA A 356 16.04 14.03 -12.77
C ALA A 356 15.59 13.21 -11.55
N ASP A 357 14.63 13.71 -10.76
CA ASP A 357 14.06 13.01 -9.61
C ASP A 357 13.23 11.78 -10.01
N LEU A 358 12.91 11.64 -11.30
CA LEU A 358 12.17 10.50 -11.84
C LEU A 358 13.08 9.33 -12.25
N ILE A 359 14.41 9.48 -12.24
CA ILE A 359 15.36 8.40 -12.61
C ILE A 359 15.17 7.16 -11.73
N ASP A 360 14.87 7.35 -10.44
CA ASP A 360 14.65 6.28 -9.48
C ASP A 360 13.17 5.89 -9.32
N ASP A 361 12.25 6.53 -10.05
CA ASP A 361 10.81 6.23 -10.01
C ASP A 361 10.48 5.09 -10.99
N GLY A 362 10.10 3.94 -10.45
CA GLY A 362 9.81 2.76 -11.27
C GLY A 362 8.56 2.85 -12.16
N GLU A 363 7.74 3.90 -12.07
CA GLU A 363 6.56 4.09 -12.93
C GLU A 363 6.78 5.24 -13.94
N SER A 364 8.03 5.67 -14.11
CA SER A 364 8.46 6.70 -15.04
C SER A 364 9.71 6.24 -15.80
N ILE A 365 9.88 6.71 -17.03
CA ILE A 365 11.15 6.62 -17.77
C ILE A 365 11.66 8.04 -17.91
N ALA A 366 12.69 8.38 -17.13
CA ALA A 366 13.33 9.68 -17.20
C ALA A 366 14.34 9.74 -18.34
N GLU A 367 14.54 10.94 -18.90
CA GLU A 367 15.53 11.21 -19.95
C GLU A 367 15.41 10.30 -21.18
N ALA A 368 14.17 9.93 -21.55
CA ALA A 368 13.91 9.15 -22.74
C ALA A 368 14.25 9.97 -23.99
N ARG A 369 15.08 9.40 -24.86
CA ARG A 369 15.47 10.01 -26.15
C ARG A 369 14.79 9.31 -27.30
N TRP A 370 14.04 10.05 -28.11
CA TRP A 370 13.48 9.51 -29.35
C TRP A 370 14.59 9.08 -30.33
N ARG A 371 14.39 7.94 -31.01
CA ARG A 371 15.39 7.34 -31.91
C ARG A 371 14.88 7.13 -33.33
N SER A 372 13.67 6.60 -33.47
CA SER A 372 13.16 6.20 -34.78
C SER A 372 11.64 6.06 -34.77
N VAL A 373 11.08 5.97 -35.97
CA VAL A 373 9.67 5.66 -36.21
C VAL A 373 9.57 4.56 -37.27
N GLN A 374 8.67 3.61 -37.06
CA GLN A 374 8.32 2.58 -38.04
C GLN A 374 6.81 2.59 -38.29
N PRO A 375 6.33 2.97 -39.48
CA PRO A 375 4.91 2.84 -39.82
C PRO A 375 4.55 1.37 -40.03
N ARG A 376 3.42 0.92 -39.46
CA ARG A 376 2.83 -0.41 -39.76
C ARG A 376 1.38 -0.26 -40.21
N GLU A 377 1.06 -0.87 -41.34
CA GLU A 377 -0.30 -0.98 -41.84
C GLU A 377 -1.03 -2.17 -41.21
N SER A 378 -2.30 -2.01 -40.88
CA SER A 378 -3.21 -3.12 -40.58
C SER A 378 -4.47 -3.04 -41.43
N LYS A 379 -5.20 -4.15 -41.52
CA LYS A 379 -6.42 -4.29 -42.34
C LYS A 379 -7.53 -3.26 -42.02
N ARG A 380 -7.49 -2.55 -40.88
CA ARG A 380 -8.49 -1.53 -40.49
C ARG A 380 -7.91 -0.19 -40.01
N THR A 381 -6.67 -0.14 -39.51
CA THR A 381 -6.04 1.09 -38.96
C THR A 381 -4.51 1.03 -39.10
N GLY A 382 -3.86 2.05 -39.65
CA GLY A 382 -2.39 2.18 -39.59
C GLY A 382 -1.92 2.92 -38.33
N ALA A 383 -0.67 2.67 -37.93
CA ALA A 383 -0.06 3.32 -36.78
C ALA A 383 1.46 3.49 -36.98
N ASP A 384 2.00 4.53 -36.36
CA ASP A 384 3.44 4.79 -36.28
C ASP A 384 3.99 4.27 -34.94
N TYR A 385 5.10 3.53 -34.99
CA TYR A 385 5.74 2.94 -33.82
C TYR A 385 7.01 3.71 -33.51
N HIS A 386 7.01 4.51 -32.46
CA HIS A 386 8.11 5.38 -32.07
C HIS A 386 8.97 4.71 -30.99
N THR A 387 10.25 4.51 -31.27
CA THR A 387 11.20 3.93 -30.31
C THR A 387 11.98 5.01 -29.59
N PHE A 388 12.07 4.89 -28.27
CA PHE A 388 12.87 5.72 -27.38
C PHE A 388 13.94 4.87 -26.71
N SER A 389 15.09 5.48 -26.42
CA SER A 389 16.15 4.90 -25.59
C SER A 389 16.25 5.62 -24.25
N PHE A 390 16.58 4.89 -23.19
CA PHE A 390 16.79 5.42 -21.83
C PHE A 390 17.91 4.65 -21.11
N ASP A 391 18.26 5.06 -19.88
CA ASP A 391 19.28 4.39 -19.08
C ASP A 391 18.76 3.02 -18.55
N PRO A 392 19.38 1.88 -18.93
CA PRO A 392 18.96 0.54 -18.49
C PRO A 392 19.03 0.30 -16.98
N SER A 393 19.72 1.16 -16.22
CA SER A 393 19.84 1.03 -14.77
C SER A 393 18.62 1.54 -13.99
N GLN A 394 17.68 2.26 -14.64
CA GLN A 394 16.46 2.75 -14.01
C GLN A 394 15.60 1.58 -13.47
N PRO A 395 15.03 1.68 -12.25
CA PRO A 395 14.32 0.58 -11.59
C PRO A 395 12.87 0.43 -12.09
N LEU A 396 12.68 0.21 -13.39
CA LEU A 396 11.37 0.19 -14.03
C LEU A 396 10.47 -0.97 -13.54
N LYS A 397 9.25 -0.61 -13.15
CA LYS A 397 8.09 -1.47 -12.89
C LYS A 397 7.03 -1.36 -14.00
N ILE A 398 7.30 -0.52 -14.99
CA ILE A 398 6.51 -0.43 -16.22
C ILE A 398 6.71 -1.77 -16.95
N GLY A 399 5.72 -2.66 -16.94
CA GLY A 399 5.84 -3.99 -17.57
C GLY A 399 5.11 -5.07 -16.78
N ALA A 400 4.36 -5.92 -17.50
CA ALA A 400 3.54 -7.02 -16.96
C ALA A 400 2.46 -6.63 -15.92
N ARG A 401 1.65 -5.61 -16.21
CA ARG A 401 0.30 -5.51 -15.63
C ARG A 401 -0.69 -6.18 -16.58
N ASP A 402 -1.08 -7.40 -16.25
CA ASP A 402 -2.05 -8.27 -16.94
C ASP A 402 -1.84 -8.49 -18.45
N ALA A 403 -1.86 -9.76 -18.88
CA ALA A 403 -1.72 -10.16 -20.28
C ALA A 403 -2.82 -9.59 -21.22
N ASP A 404 -3.84 -8.93 -20.68
CA ASP A 404 -5.02 -8.46 -21.41
C ASP A 404 -4.99 -6.97 -21.82
N ARG A 405 -4.03 -6.13 -21.34
CA ARG A 405 -3.97 -4.71 -21.78
C ARG A 405 -2.55 -4.14 -21.78
N SER A 406 -2.12 -3.60 -22.92
CA SER A 406 -0.86 -2.84 -23.00
C SER A 406 -0.89 -1.63 -22.07
N PRO A 407 0.17 -1.37 -21.28
CA PRO A 407 0.26 -0.17 -20.47
C PRO A 407 0.31 1.06 -21.37
N GLN A 408 -0.14 2.20 -20.86
CA GLN A 408 -0.12 3.48 -21.57
C GLN A 408 0.89 4.42 -20.89
N LEU A 409 1.74 5.08 -21.67
CA LEU A 409 2.65 6.11 -21.19
C LEU A 409 2.22 7.47 -21.74
N GLU A 410 2.34 8.50 -20.92
CA GLU A 410 2.25 9.90 -21.31
C GLU A 410 3.64 10.48 -21.57
N ILE A 411 3.81 11.14 -22.70
CA ILE A 411 4.96 12.02 -22.95
C ILE A 411 4.68 13.33 -22.20
N ALA A 412 5.41 13.57 -21.11
CA ALA A 412 5.15 14.71 -20.21
C ALA A 412 5.15 16.05 -20.95
N ASP A 413 6.10 16.27 -21.86
CA ASP A 413 6.28 17.51 -22.62
C ASP A 413 5.10 17.87 -23.54
N THR A 414 4.32 16.87 -23.98
CA THR A 414 3.27 17.08 -24.99
C THR A 414 1.88 16.65 -24.52
N GLY A 415 1.78 16.05 -23.33
CA GLY A 415 0.59 15.39 -22.80
C GLY A 415 0.12 14.19 -23.64
N LEU A 416 0.93 13.72 -24.60
CA LEU A 416 0.52 12.68 -25.54
C LEU A 416 0.57 11.30 -24.89
N LYS A 417 -0.61 10.71 -24.68
CA LYS A 417 -0.78 9.35 -24.14
C LYS A 417 -0.74 8.29 -25.24
N LEU A 418 0.16 7.32 -25.15
CA LEU A 418 0.36 6.26 -26.16
C LEU A 418 0.50 4.88 -25.51
N ASP A 419 -0.02 3.85 -26.18
CA ASP A 419 0.11 2.47 -25.70
C ASP A 419 1.53 1.97 -25.95
N VAL A 420 2.08 1.20 -25.00
CA VAL A 420 3.37 0.53 -25.13
C VAL A 420 3.20 -0.71 -26.03
N ASP A 421 3.91 -0.73 -27.14
CA ASP A 421 4.03 -1.91 -28.02
C ASP A 421 5.05 -2.90 -27.47
N ALA A 422 6.20 -2.40 -27.03
CA ALA A 422 7.28 -3.20 -26.49
C ALA A 422 8.13 -2.38 -25.50
N LEU A 423 8.66 -3.05 -24.49
CA LEU A 423 9.62 -2.50 -23.54
C LEU A 423 10.70 -3.55 -23.25
N ASP A 424 11.95 -3.15 -23.44
CA ASP A 424 13.14 -3.94 -23.15
C ASP A 424 13.97 -3.13 -22.14
N ALA A 425 13.76 -3.42 -20.86
CA ALA A 425 14.45 -2.73 -19.77
C ALA A 425 15.96 -3.00 -19.77
N GLU A 426 16.39 -4.21 -20.12
CA GLU A 426 17.81 -4.59 -20.16
C GLU A 426 18.58 -3.81 -21.23
N ARG A 427 17.94 -3.53 -22.37
CA ARG A 427 18.52 -2.71 -23.44
C ARG A 427 18.21 -1.22 -23.33
N GLY A 428 17.38 -0.82 -22.36
CA GLY A 428 16.94 0.57 -22.20
C GLY A 428 16.14 1.07 -23.39
N GLN A 429 15.18 0.29 -23.90
CA GLN A 429 14.37 0.66 -25.07
C GLN A 429 12.86 0.49 -24.83
N VAL A 430 12.08 1.49 -25.23
CA VAL A 430 10.61 1.44 -25.21
C VAL A 430 10.06 1.86 -26.57
N THR A 431 9.01 1.18 -27.04
CA THR A 431 8.32 1.50 -28.29
C THR A 431 6.87 1.84 -28.01
N LEU A 432 6.46 3.04 -28.43
CA LEU A 432 5.12 3.59 -28.26
C LEU A 432 4.35 3.59 -29.58
N LYS A 433 3.08 3.19 -29.53
CA LYS A 433 2.20 3.13 -30.69
C LYS A 433 1.36 4.40 -30.81
N LEU A 434 1.53 5.13 -31.90
CA LEU A 434 0.73 6.29 -32.30
C LEU A 434 -0.23 5.92 -33.45
N PRO A 435 -1.53 5.72 -33.18
CA PRO A 435 -2.52 5.49 -34.23
C PRO A 435 -2.60 6.69 -35.19
N TRP A 436 -2.67 6.43 -36.50
CA TRP A 436 -2.75 7.52 -37.50
C TRP A 436 -3.96 8.42 -37.29
N SER A 437 -5.09 7.89 -36.82
CA SER A 437 -6.26 8.71 -36.47
C SER A 437 -5.95 9.76 -35.40
N LYS A 438 -5.16 9.39 -34.38
CA LYS A 438 -4.76 10.29 -33.29
C LYS A 438 -3.70 11.30 -33.76
N ARG A 439 -2.75 10.85 -34.59
CA ARG A 439 -1.75 11.72 -35.24
C ARG A 439 -2.42 12.78 -36.12
N ASP A 440 -3.32 12.36 -37.01
CA ASP A 440 -3.97 13.24 -37.96
C ASP A 440 -4.92 14.23 -37.26
N GLN A 441 -5.59 13.80 -36.18
CA GLN A 441 -6.35 14.70 -35.30
C GLN A 441 -5.47 15.80 -34.70
N ARG A 442 -4.33 15.44 -34.09
CA ARG A 442 -3.43 16.44 -33.49
C ARG A 442 -2.85 17.41 -34.52
N ARG A 443 -2.52 16.93 -35.71
CA ARG A 443 -2.09 17.80 -36.83
C ARG A 443 -3.19 18.79 -37.22
N ALA A 444 -4.45 18.35 -37.25
CA ALA A 444 -5.58 19.23 -37.53
C ALA A 444 -5.80 20.29 -36.43
N GLU A 445 -5.47 19.96 -35.18
CA GLU A 445 -5.50 20.86 -34.02
C GLU A 445 -4.24 21.77 -33.92
N GLY A 446 -3.28 21.64 -34.83
CA GLY A 446 -2.05 22.44 -34.85
C GLY A 446 -0.97 22.01 -33.84
N LEU A 447 -1.14 20.85 -33.19
CA LEU A 447 -0.29 20.34 -32.10
C LEU A 447 0.86 19.42 -32.57
N GLY A 448 1.03 19.25 -33.89
CA GLY A 448 2.01 18.34 -34.48
C GLY A 448 1.81 16.87 -34.09
N ASP A 449 2.85 16.05 -34.23
CA ASP A 449 2.78 14.62 -33.88
C ASP A 449 2.87 14.36 -32.37
N GLY A 450 3.30 15.35 -31.58
CA GLY A 450 3.47 15.24 -30.13
C GLY A 450 4.64 14.36 -29.68
N ILE A 451 5.56 14.01 -30.58
CA ILE A 451 6.78 13.26 -30.29
C ILE A 451 7.96 14.26 -30.22
N PRO A 452 8.62 14.42 -29.07
CA PRO A 452 9.71 15.38 -28.91
C PRO A 452 11.03 14.85 -29.49
N ASP A 453 11.82 15.74 -30.09
CA ASP A 453 13.18 15.46 -30.58
C ASP A 453 14.24 15.57 -29.45
N GLN A 454 13.87 16.12 -28.29
CA GLN A 454 14.72 16.29 -27.12
C GLN A 454 14.50 15.17 -26.08
N LEU A 455 15.27 15.20 -24.98
CA LEU A 455 15.03 14.32 -23.84
C LEU A 455 13.67 14.65 -23.23
N CYS A 456 12.88 13.62 -22.94
CA CYS A 456 11.55 13.76 -22.34
C CYS A 456 11.36 12.76 -21.20
N SER A 457 10.34 12.98 -20.38
CA SER A 457 9.90 12.00 -19.38
C SER A 457 8.67 11.25 -19.88
N LEU A 458 8.68 9.93 -19.79
CA LEU A 458 7.51 9.08 -20.09
C LEU A 458 6.91 8.59 -18.78
N ILE A 459 5.65 8.95 -18.51
CA ILE A 459 4.99 8.67 -17.22
C ILE A 459 3.90 7.62 -17.43
N ALA A 460 3.87 6.57 -16.60
CA ALA A 460 2.80 5.58 -16.68
C ALA A 460 1.44 6.18 -16.35
N VAL A 461 0.47 6.02 -17.26
CA VAL A 461 -0.91 6.47 -17.07
C VAL A 461 -1.67 5.42 -16.26
N PRO A 462 -2.29 5.79 -15.12
CA PRO A 462 -3.10 4.86 -14.34
C PRO A 462 -4.27 4.30 -15.14
N ALA A 463 -4.49 2.99 -15.05
CA ALA A 463 -5.68 2.33 -15.59
C ALA A 463 -6.75 2.20 -14.50
N ASP A 464 -7.97 2.68 -14.77
CA ASP A 464 -9.11 2.47 -13.89
C ASP A 464 -9.81 1.16 -14.26
N ILE A 465 -9.38 0.07 -13.65
CA ILE A 465 -9.96 -1.26 -13.87
C ILE A 465 -11.26 -1.47 -13.07
N THR A 466 -11.65 -0.54 -12.21
CA THR A 466 -12.75 -0.72 -11.24
C THR A 466 -14.08 -0.12 -11.70
N GLU A 467 -14.10 0.58 -12.83
CA GLU A 467 -15.28 1.28 -13.38
C GLU A 467 -16.54 0.39 -13.41
N LYS A 468 -16.48 -0.77 -14.07
CA LYS A 468 -17.63 -1.70 -14.16
C LYS A 468 -18.10 -2.24 -12.81
N LEU A 469 -17.16 -2.42 -11.88
CA LEU A 469 -17.50 -2.87 -10.52
C LEU A 469 -18.27 -1.76 -9.80
N ARG A 470 -17.81 -0.50 -9.91
CA ARG A 470 -18.48 0.67 -9.33
C ARG A 470 -19.86 0.92 -9.94
N GLU A 471 -20.02 0.74 -11.26
CA GLU A 471 -21.33 0.83 -11.92
C GLU A 471 -22.32 -0.20 -11.34
N SER A 472 -21.92 -1.46 -11.25
CA SER A 472 -22.75 -2.51 -10.63
C SER A 472 -23.04 -2.23 -9.15
N LEU A 473 -22.03 -1.80 -8.38
CA LEU A 473 -22.22 -1.48 -6.97
C LEU A 473 -23.18 -0.29 -6.78
N LEU A 474 -23.14 0.70 -7.67
CA LEU A 474 -24.06 1.83 -7.67
C LEU A 474 -25.50 1.38 -7.91
N GLU A 475 -25.73 0.49 -8.88
CA GLU A 475 -27.05 -0.09 -9.12
C GLU A 475 -27.55 -0.87 -7.91
N GLN A 476 -26.69 -1.70 -7.31
CA GLN A 476 -27.01 -2.46 -6.10
C GLN A 476 -27.32 -1.54 -4.91
N ALA A 477 -26.50 -0.52 -4.68
CA ALA A 477 -26.69 0.44 -3.60
C ALA A 477 -28.01 1.21 -3.73
N ASN A 478 -28.35 1.67 -4.93
CA ASN A 478 -29.64 2.32 -5.20
C ASN A 478 -30.82 1.36 -4.97
N ALA A 479 -30.68 0.08 -5.33
CA ALA A 479 -31.71 -0.92 -5.07
C ALA A 479 -31.89 -1.19 -3.56
N TRP A 480 -30.82 -1.14 -2.77
CA TRP A 480 -30.88 -1.24 -1.31
C TRP A 480 -31.61 -0.04 -0.70
N LEU A 481 -31.28 1.17 -1.16
CA LEU A 481 -31.84 2.42 -0.63
C LEU A 481 -33.33 2.57 -0.94
N SER A 482 -33.75 2.12 -2.12
CA SER A 482 -35.15 2.13 -2.57
C SER A 482 -35.97 0.92 -2.08
N GLU A 483 -35.37 0.02 -1.29
CA GLU A 483 -35.96 -1.24 -0.82
C GLU A 483 -36.42 -2.19 -1.95
N ALA A 484 -36.00 -1.94 -3.20
CA ALA A 484 -36.33 -2.79 -4.34
C ALA A 484 -35.65 -4.17 -4.25
N SER A 485 -34.43 -4.21 -3.69
CA SER A 485 -33.72 -5.44 -3.38
C SER A 485 -32.91 -5.21 -2.10
N PRO A 486 -32.99 -6.05 -1.06
CA PRO A 486 -32.18 -5.89 0.13
C PRO A 486 -30.73 -6.37 -0.08
N ILE A 487 -29.84 -6.00 0.84
CA ILE A 487 -28.49 -6.56 0.94
C ILE A 487 -28.60 -8.08 1.18
N PRO A 488 -27.78 -8.93 0.52
CA PRO A 488 -27.82 -10.37 0.74
C PRO A 488 -27.70 -10.77 2.22
N PRO A 489 -28.51 -11.71 2.74
CA PRO A 489 -28.49 -12.07 4.17
C PRO A 489 -27.13 -12.54 4.68
N ALA A 490 -26.36 -13.26 3.85
CA ALA A 490 -25.01 -13.68 4.20
C ALA A 490 -24.05 -12.48 4.40
N MET A 491 -24.21 -11.43 3.60
CA MET A 491 -23.45 -10.19 3.75
C MET A 491 -23.89 -9.41 4.99
N VAL A 492 -25.20 -9.32 5.26
CA VAL A 492 -25.71 -8.69 6.50
C VAL A 492 -25.20 -9.43 7.74
N GLN A 493 -25.22 -10.77 7.74
CA GLN A 493 -24.70 -11.58 8.84
C GLN A 493 -23.20 -11.33 9.07
N LEU A 494 -22.41 -11.20 8.00
CA LEU A 494 -20.99 -10.83 8.07
C LEU A 494 -20.81 -9.43 8.65
N LEU A 495 -21.45 -8.41 8.06
CA LEU A 495 -21.32 -7.01 8.47
C LEU A 495 -21.76 -6.79 9.93
N GLU A 496 -22.85 -7.40 10.34
CA GLU A 496 -23.34 -7.36 11.72
C GLU A 496 -22.52 -8.25 12.67
N ARG A 497 -21.55 -9.02 12.15
CA ARG A 497 -20.73 -9.98 12.91
C ARG A 497 -21.57 -10.96 13.74
N GLN A 498 -22.74 -11.33 13.21
CA GLN A 498 -23.67 -12.21 13.90
C GLN A 498 -23.07 -13.60 14.06
N THR A 499 -23.03 -14.11 15.29
CA THR A 499 -22.47 -15.43 15.60
C THR A 499 -23.28 -16.56 14.98
N LEU A 500 -22.62 -17.68 14.69
CA LEU A 500 -23.21 -18.95 14.26
C LEU A 500 -22.97 -20.02 15.34
N PRO A 501 -23.80 -20.08 16.40
CA PRO A 501 -23.58 -21.00 17.54
C PRO A 501 -23.45 -22.47 17.17
N GLU A 502 -24.08 -22.89 16.07
CA GLU A 502 -24.06 -24.24 15.53
C GLU A 502 -22.67 -24.66 15.00
N LEU A 503 -21.73 -23.72 14.85
CA LEU A 503 -20.34 -24.04 14.54
C LEU A 503 -19.56 -24.60 15.73
N LYS A 504 -19.96 -24.29 16.98
CA LYS A 504 -19.30 -24.84 18.17
C LYS A 504 -19.34 -26.38 18.21
N PRO A 505 -20.51 -27.05 18.05
CA PRO A 505 -20.54 -28.51 17.99
C PRO A 505 -19.87 -29.07 16.73
N LEU A 506 -19.90 -28.36 15.59
CA LEU A 506 -19.15 -28.75 14.39
C LEU A 506 -17.64 -28.78 14.66
N ASN A 507 -17.11 -27.71 15.26
CA ASN A 507 -15.69 -27.59 15.61
C ASN A 507 -15.26 -28.67 16.63
N ALA A 508 -16.10 -29.00 17.61
CA ALA A 508 -15.84 -30.10 18.53
C ALA A 508 -15.73 -31.46 17.78
N ALA A 509 -16.59 -31.69 16.80
CA ALA A 509 -16.55 -32.90 15.98
C ALA A 509 -15.34 -32.93 15.03
N VAL A 510 -14.93 -31.78 14.49
CA VAL A 510 -13.70 -31.64 13.68
C VAL A 510 -12.45 -31.87 14.53
N ALA A 511 -12.42 -31.37 15.77
CA ALA A 511 -11.30 -31.62 16.68
C ALA A 511 -11.15 -33.11 17.03
N ALA A 512 -12.28 -33.82 17.17
CA ALA A 512 -12.28 -35.26 17.44
C ALA A 512 -11.86 -36.10 16.22
N ASP A 513 -12.21 -35.67 15.01
CA ASP A 513 -11.81 -36.30 13.75
C ASP A 513 -11.50 -35.24 12.67
N PRO A 514 -10.24 -34.78 12.60
CA PRO A 514 -9.82 -33.78 11.62
C PRO A 514 -9.99 -34.21 10.17
N SER A 515 -9.99 -35.53 9.89
CA SER A 515 -10.14 -36.05 8.53
C SER A 515 -11.56 -35.84 7.97
N GLY A 516 -12.56 -35.74 8.85
CA GLY A 516 -13.95 -35.50 8.49
C GLY A 516 -14.33 -34.04 8.24
N VAL A 517 -13.39 -33.10 8.31
CA VAL A 517 -13.68 -31.65 8.25
C VAL A 517 -14.44 -31.24 6.99
N ALA A 518 -14.03 -31.73 5.81
CA ALA A 518 -14.66 -31.36 4.55
C ALA A 518 -16.12 -31.80 4.46
N ALA A 519 -16.40 -33.05 4.83
CA ALA A 519 -17.76 -33.61 4.82
C ALA A 519 -18.69 -32.86 5.79
N ARG A 520 -18.23 -32.60 7.02
CA ARG A 520 -19.00 -31.87 8.04
C ARG A 520 -19.28 -30.43 7.62
N LEU A 521 -18.29 -29.75 7.04
CA LEU A 521 -18.45 -28.39 6.56
C LEU A 521 -19.41 -28.33 5.36
N ALA A 522 -19.34 -29.29 4.44
CA ALA A 522 -20.30 -29.42 3.34
C ALA A 522 -21.73 -29.73 3.86
N ASP A 523 -21.88 -30.55 4.90
CA ASP A 523 -23.17 -30.81 5.56
C ASP A 523 -23.78 -29.55 6.15
N PHE A 524 -22.97 -28.75 6.83
CA PHE A 524 -23.40 -27.47 7.37
C PHE A 524 -23.87 -26.52 6.26
N LEU A 525 -23.05 -26.33 5.23
CA LEU A 525 -23.32 -25.42 4.10
C LEU A 525 -24.47 -25.90 3.20
N ALA A 526 -24.75 -27.20 3.14
CA ALA A 526 -25.89 -27.72 2.38
C ALA A 526 -27.23 -27.43 3.07
N ASN A 527 -27.24 -27.38 4.40
CA ASN A 527 -28.44 -27.28 5.24
C ASN A 527 -28.69 -25.87 5.80
N ARG A 528 -27.68 -24.99 5.75
CA ARG A 528 -27.80 -23.59 6.16
C ARG A 528 -27.64 -22.67 4.96
N SER A 529 -28.49 -21.65 4.86
CA SER A 529 -28.40 -20.60 3.84
C SER A 529 -28.35 -19.23 4.51
N GLY A 530 -27.96 -18.19 3.76
CA GLY A 530 -27.87 -16.83 4.29
C GLY A 530 -26.77 -16.62 5.32
N CYS A 531 -25.68 -17.40 5.28
CA CYS A 531 -24.60 -17.30 6.25
C CYS A 531 -23.24 -17.08 5.58
N THR A 532 -22.35 -16.40 6.30
CA THR A 532 -20.92 -16.30 6.01
C THR A 532 -20.14 -16.97 7.13
N LEU A 533 -19.16 -17.78 6.77
CA LEU A 533 -18.20 -18.34 7.72
C LEU A 533 -16.81 -18.43 7.13
N ALA A 534 -15.81 -18.50 7.99
CA ALA A 534 -14.42 -18.68 7.60
C ALA A 534 -13.94 -20.14 7.72
N LEU A 535 -13.05 -20.52 6.80
CA LEU A 535 -12.18 -21.67 6.91
C LEU A 535 -10.75 -21.15 6.96
N GLN A 536 -10.20 -21.05 8.18
CA GLN A 536 -8.84 -20.60 8.36
C GLN A 536 -7.88 -21.79 8.21
N GLY A 537 -6.95 -21.67 7.25
CA GLY A 537 -5.97 -22.70 6.95
C GLY A 537 -4.54 -22.20 7.06
N PRO A 538 -3.90 -22.36 8.23
CA PRO A 538 -2.48 -22.07 8.43
C PRO A 538 -1.53 -22.77 7.42
N PRO A 539 -0.25 -22.38 7.35
CA PRO A 539 0.73 -22.98 6.46
C PRO A 539 0.79 -24.52 6.57
N GLY A 540 0.66 -25.19 5.43
CA GLY A 540 0.79 -26.65 5.33
C GLY A 540 -0.43 -27.45 5.78
N THR A 541 -1.55 -26.81 6.14
CA THR A 541 -2.76 -27.49 6.64
C THR A 541 -3.63 -28.14 5.56
N GLY A 542 -3.32 -27.90 4.28
CA GLY A 542 -4.07 -28.48 3.16
C GLY A 542 -5.37 -27.75 2.83
N LYS A 543 -5.49 -26.44 3.16
CA LYS A 543 -6.60 -25.54 2.86
C LYS A 543 -7.27 -25.80 1.49
N THR A 544 -6.52 -25.70 0.39
CA THR A 544 -7.03 -25.92 -0.99
C THR A 544 -7.58 -27.34 -1.19
N THR A 545 -6.99 -28.35 -0.53
CA THR A 545 -7.48 -29.73 -0.59
C THR A 545 -8.82 -29.88 0.13
N VAL A 546 -8.92 -29.34 1.35
CA VAL A 546 -10.18 -29.36 2.12
C VAL A 546 -11.27 -28.61 1.35
N THR A 547 -10.97 -27.42 0.83
CA THR A 547 -11.94 -26.64 0.04
C THR A 547 -12.40 -27.39 -1.20
N GLY A 548 -11.49 -28.04 -1.94
CA GLY A 548 -11.84 -28.86 -3.11
C GLY A 548 -12.77 -30.03 -2.75
N GLN A 549 -12.57 -30.66 -1.60
CA GLN A 549 -13.44 -31.72 -1.08
C GLN A 549 -14.83 -31.18 -0.69
N VAL A 550 -14.89 -30.04 0.01
CA VAL A 550 -16.16 -29.37 0.35
C VAL A 550 -16.96 -29.06 -0.91
N ILE A 551 -16.31 -28.51 -1.94
CA ILE A 551 -16.94 -28.20 -3.24
C ILE A 551 -17.51 -29.48 -3.87
N ALA A 552 -16.71 -30.55 -3.93
CA ALA A 552 -17.17 -31.81 -4.51
C ALA A 552 -18.35 -32.43 -3.73
N ASP A 553 -18.35 -32.35 -2.40
CA ASP A 553 -19.45 -32.80 -1.55
C ASP A 553 -20.75 -32.01 -1.80
N LEU A 554 -20.66 -30.69 -2.00
CA LEU A 554 -21.79 -29.84 -2.33
C LEU A 554 -22.31 -30.11 -3.75
N VAL A 555 -21.42 -30.27 -4.73
CA VAL A 555 -21.78 -30.64 -6.11
C VAL A 555 -22.50 -31.99 -6.15
N ALA A 556 -22.05 -32.97 -5.36
CA ALA A 556 -22.73 -34.27 -5.23
C ALA A 556 -24.17 -34.15 -4.72
N ARG A 557 -24.50 -33.04 -4.03
CA ARG A 557 -25.84 -32.73 -3.51
C ARG A 557 -26.63 -31.81 -4.44
N GLY A 558 -26.15 -31.58 -5.66
CA GLY A 558 -26.78 -30.72 -6.66
C GLY A 558 -26.66 -29.23 -6.39
N LYS A 559 -25.74 -28.79 -5.52
CA LYS A 559 -25.48 -27.38 -5.25
C LYS A 559 -24.56 -26.76 -6.30
N ARG A 560 -24.75 -25.47 -6.60
CA ARG A 560 -23.87 -24.70 -7.49
C ARG A 560 -22.91 -23.83 -6.69
N VAL A 561 -21.65 -23.81 -7.10
CA VAL A 561 -20.57 -23.10 -6.40
C VAL A 561 -19.87 -22.09 -7.30
N ALA A 562 -19.78 -20.85 -6.84
CA ALA A 562 -18.92 -19.81 -7.39
C ALA A 562 -17.56 -19.81 -6.68
N ILE A 563 -16.47 -19.63 -7.41
CA ILE A 563 -15.10 -19.53 -6.87
C ILE A 563 -14.49 -18.20 -7.28
N SER A 564 -14.09 -17.39 -6.31
CA SER A 564 -13.41 -16.11 -6.52
C SER A 564 -12.14 -15.98 -5.68
N SER A 565 -11.24 -15.10 -6.10
CA SER A 565 -10.04 -14.66 -5.39
C SER A 565 -9.52 -13.39 -6.05
N ASN A 566 -8.51 -12.75 -5.46
CA ASN A 566 -7.87 -11.55 -6.02
C ASN A 566 -6.99 -11.84 -7.25
N SER A 567 -6.51 -13.08 -7.42
CA SER A 567 -5.64 -13.44 -8.54
C SER A 567 -6.22 -14.56 -9.40
N HIS A 568 -5.95 -14.50 -10.70
CA HIS A 568 -6.28 -15.59 -11.63
C HIS A 568 -5.61 -16.90 -11.21
N ALA A 569 -4.36 -16.85 -10.75
CA ALA A 569 -3.60 -18.02 -10.32
C ALA A 569 -4.29 -18.76 -9.16
N ALA A 570 -4.76 -18.05 -8.14
CA ALA A 570 -5.49 -18.65 -7.01
C ALA A 570 -6.81 -19.31 -7.47
N ILE A 571 -7.60 -18.60 -8.29
CA ILE A 571 -8.84 -19.15 -8.86
C ILE A 571 -8.57 -20.43 -9.65
N ASN A 572 -7.53 -20.41 -10.49
CA ASN A 572 -7.18 -21.53 -11.36
C ASN A 572 -6.73 -22.74 -10.55
N ASN A 573 -5.91 -22.54 -9.52
CA ASN A 573 -5.46 -23.60 -8.64
C ASN A 573 -6.64 -24.31 -7.95
N LEU A 574 -7.59 -23.55 -7.41
CA LEU A 574 -8.75 -24.14 -6.76
C LEU A 574 -9.71 -24.80 -7.76
N LEU A 575 -9.90 -24.25 -8.96
CA LEU A 575 -10.68 -24.88 -10.04
C LEU A 575 -10.09 -26.23 -10.46
N ILE A 576 -8.76 -26.30 -10.65
CA ILE A 576 -8.05 -27.53 -11.01
C ILE A 576 -8.25 -28.57 -9.90
N LYS A 577 -8.10 -28.16 -8.63
CA LYS A 577 -8.30 -29.06 -7.49
C LYS A 577 -9.75 -29.55 -7.39
N ALA A 578 -10.73 -28.65 -7.49
CA ALA A 578 -12.15 -29.00 -7.48
C ALA A 578 -12.51 -29.97 -8.61
N LYS A 579 -11.99 -29.74 -9.83
CA LYS A 579 -12.20 -30.64 -10.96
C LYS A 579 -11.63 -32.03 -10.70
N ALA A 580 -10.39 -32.11 -10.23
CA ALA A 580 -9.75 -33.39 -9.92
C ALA A 580 -10.56 -34.17 -8.86
N THR A 581 -10.96 -33.50 -7.77
CA THR A 581 -11.72 -34.13 -6.69
C THR A 581 -13.14 -34.52 -7.10
N CYS A 582 -13.80 -33.75 -7.99
CA CYS A 582 -15.08 -34.15 -8.57
C CYS A 582 -14.95 -35.41 -9.43
N ALA A 583 -13.88 -35.49 -10.25
CA ALA A 583 -13.62 -36.64 -11.11
C ALA A 583 -13.32 -37.92 -10.31
N GLU A 584 -12.53 -37.81 -9.23
CA GLU A 584 -12.25 -38.92 -8.29
C GLU A 584 -13.54 -39.50 -7.67
N ARG A 585 -14.59 -38.69 -7.54
CA ARG A 585 -15.89 -39.07 -6.97
C ARG A 585 -16.94 -39.43 -8.03
N GLY A 586 -16.56 -39.50 -9.31
CA GLY A 586 -17.46 -39.84 -10.41
C GLY A 586 -18.54 -38.79 -10.69
N LEU A 587 -18.33 -37.53 -10.29
CA LEU A 587 -19.29 -36.44 -10.51
C LEU A 587 -19.15 -35.89 -11.94
N SER A 588 -20.27 -35.75 -12.64
CA SER A 588 -20.35 -35.29 -14.03
C SER A 588 -20.59 -33.77 -14.17
N GLY A 589 -20.59 -33.01 -13.07
CA GLY A 589 -20.79 -31.56 -13.09
C GLY A 589 -19.68 -30.83 -13.85
N VAL A 590 -20.06 -29.86 -14.69
CA VAL A 590 -19.09 -29.11 -15.49
C VAL A 590 -18.41 -28.03 -14.64
N VAL A 591 -17.08 -28.09 -14.54
CA VAL A 591 -16.23 -27.06 -13.93
C VAL A 591 -15.75 -26.11 -15.01
N VAL A 592 -16.01 -24.81 -14.89
CA VAL A 592 -15.67 -23.80 -15.90
C VAL A 592 -14.99 -22.59 -15.29
N LYS A 593 -14.22 -21.86 -16.11
CA LYS A 593 -13.69 -20.53 -15.77
C LYS A 593 -14.44 -19.50 -16.62
N CYS A 594 -15.02 -18.50 -15.97
CA CYS A 594 -15.54 -17.34 -16.64
C CYS A 594 -14.43 -16.34 -16.93
N SER A 595 -14.28 -15.96 -18.19
CA SER A 595 -13.30 -14.97 -18.64
C SER A 595 -13.82 -14.23 -19.87
N GLY A 596 -13.45 -12.95 -20.02
CA GLY A 596 -13.63 -12.17 -21.24
C GLY A 596 -12.42 -12.23 -22.19
N GLY A 597 -11.32 -12.86 -21.76
CA GLY A 597 -10.02 -12.90 -22.45
C GLY A 597 -9.79 -14.14 -23.32
N LYS A 598 -8.58 -14.25 -23.88
CA LYS A 598 -8.15 -15.39 -24.72
C LYS A 598 -7.80 -16.64 -23.89
N GLN A 599 -7.59 -17.77 -24.56
CA GLN A 599 -7.32 -19.08 -23.95
C GLN A 599 -6.22 -19.05 -22.88
N GLU A 600 -6.48 -19.68 -21.73
CA GLU A 600 -5.50 -19.92 -20.68
C GLU A 600 -4.97 -21.37 -20.81
N GLU A 601 -3.72 -21.53 -21.27
CA GLU A 601 -3.11 -22.85 -21.51
C GLU A 601 -3.12 -23.76 -20.26
N ALA A 602 -2.92 -23.18 -19.09
CA ALA A 602 -2.94 -23.89 -17.81
C ALA A 602 -4.28 -24.59 -17.53
N LEU A 603 -5.40 -24.01 -17.99
CA LEU A 603 -6.74 -24.55 -17.80
C LEU A 603 -7.15 -25.48 -18.93
N SER A 604 -6.78 -25.15 -20.18
CA SER A 604 -7.12 -25.96 -21.35
C SER A 604 -6.49 -27.36 -21.27
N GLY A 605 -5.22 -27.45 -20.85
CA GLY A 605 -4.53 -28.72 -20.61
C GLY A 605 -5.13 -29.57 -19.48
N LYS A 606 -5.94 -28.95 -18.61
CA LYS A 606 -6.70 -29.63 -17.54
C LYS A 606 -8.16 -29.85 -17.92
N GLY A 607 -8.57 -29.49 -19.14
CA GLY A 607 -9.93 -29.63 -19.67
C GLY A 607 -10.97 -28.73 -19.00
N ILE A 608 -10.58 -27.59 -18.46
CA ILE A 608 -11.50 -26.60 -17.87
C ILE A 608 -11.80 -25.57 -18.97
N PRO A 609 -13.02 -25.50 -19.53
CA PRO A 609 -13.34 -24.57 -20.59
C PRO A 609 -13.48 -23.13 -20.07
N LEU A 610 -13.11 -22.18 -20.93
CA LEU A 610 -13.43 -20.77 -20.74
C LEU A 610 -14.82 -20.47 -21.28
N VAL A 611 -15.64 -19.78 -20.49
CA VAL A 611 -17.03 -19.46 -20.85
C VAL A 611 -17.26 -17.95 -20.66
N HIS A 612 -17.97 -17.33 -21.60
CA HIS A 612 -18.40 -15.95 -21.43
C HIS A 612 -19.46 -15.87 -20.31
N PRO A 613 -19.54 -14.79 -19.52
CA PRO A 613 -20.52 -14.67 -18.44
C PRO A 613 -21.97 -15.00 -18.82
N ASP A 614 -22.41 -14.50 -19.98
CA ASP A 614 -23.76 -14.72 -20.50
C ASP A 614 -23.99 -16.15 -21.02
N GLY A 615 -22.94 -16.95 -21.14
CA GLY A 615 -22.97 -18.35 -21.55
C GLY A 615 -22.97 -19.35 -20.38
N THR A 616 -23.03 -18.87 -19.13
CA THR A 616 -23.13 -19.74 -17.96
C THR A 616 -24.49 -20.44 -17.92
N THR A 617 -24.51 -21.73 -17.56
CA THR A 617 -25.74 -22.54 -17.53
C THR A 617 -25.90 -23.26 -16.20
N PRO A 618 -27.12 -23.68 -15.80
CA PRO A 618 -27.34 -24.45 -14.58
C PRO A 618 -26.57 -25.79 -14.51
N ALA A 619 -26.19 -26.36 -15.67
CA ALA A 619 -25.37 -27.58 -15.74
C ALA A 619 -23.90 -27.36 -15.33
N MET A 620 -23.44 -26.10 -15.33
CA MET A 620 -22.13 -25.72 -14.82
C MET A 620 -22.22 -25.61 -13.30
N ALA A 621 -21.79 -26.68 -12.64
CA ALA A 621 -21.89 -26.83 -11.19
C ALA A 621 -20.86 -25.99 -10.45
N VAL A 622 -19.68 -25.78 -11.04
CA VAL A 622 -18.60 -24.96 -10.46
C VAL A 622 -18.15 -23.93 -11.48
N VAL A 623 -18.21 -22.66 -11.09
CA VAL A 623 -17.84 -21.53 -11.94
C VAL A 623 -16.79 -20.69 -11.22
N GLY A 624 -15.62 -20.49 -11.81
CA GLY A 624 -14.60 -19.59 -11.28
C GLY A 624 -14.55 -18.25 -12.03
N GLY A 625 -14.30 -17.16 -11.33
CA GLY A 625 -14.26 -15.81 -11.89
C GLY A 625 -13.66 -14.82 -10.90
N THR A 626 -13.29 -13.63 -11.37
CA THR A 626 -12.82 -12.55 -10.49
C THR A 626 -14.00 -11.74 -9.93
N ALA A 627 -13.75 -10.80 -9.02
CA ALA A 627 -14.81 -9.96 -8.46
C ALA A 627 -15.64 -9.20 -9.51
N TRP A 628 -14.98 -8.67 -10.53
CA TRP A 628 -15.59 -8.02 -11.70
C TRP A 628 -16.57 -8.90 -12.46
N MET A 629 -16.39 -10.22 -12.41
CA MET A 629 -17.32 -11.15 -13.04
C MET A 629 -18.55 -11.35 -12.16
N PHE A 630 -18.35 -11.70 -10.89
CA PHE A 630 -19.47 -12.01 -9.99
C PHE A 630 -20.31 -10.80 -9.57
N CYS A 631 -19.85 -9.57 -9.82
CA CYS A 631 -20.69 -8.38 -9.66
C CYS A 631 -21.68 -8.15 -10.82
N ARG A 632 -21.61 -8.90 -11.93
CA ARG A 632 -22.52 -8.69 -13.07
C ARG A 632 -23.92 -9.21 -12.76
N GLU A 633 -24.94 -8.46 -13.18
CA GLU A 633 -26.35 -8.80 -12.93
C GLU A 633 -26.76 -10.18 -13.47
N VAL A 634 -26.21 -10.61 -14.62
CA VAL A 634 -26.47 -11.94 -15.21
C VAL A 634 -26.13 -13.10 -14.27
N LEU A 635 -25.24 -12.87 -13.30
CA LEU A 635 -24.84 -13.85 -12.30
C LEU A 635 -25.51 -13.68 -10.92
N ALA A 636 -26.40 -12.71 -10.77
CA ALA A 636 -27.14 -12.53 -9.52
C ALA A 636 -27.97 -13.78 -9.18
N ASP A 637 -27.93 -14.18 -7.91
CA ASP A 637 -28.72 -15.28 -7.35
C ASP A 637 -28.55 -16.65 -8.05
N GLN A 638 -27.43 -16.86 -8.75
CA GLN A 638 -27.17 -18.07 -9.53
C GLN A 638 -26.56 -19.23 -8.73
N PHE A 639 -25.94 -18.95 -7.59
CA PHE A 639 -25.12 -19.91 -6.85
C PHE A 639 -25.65 -20.15 -5.42
N ASP A 640 -25.46 -21.36 -4.91
CA ASP A 640 -25.77 -21.66 -3.50
C ASP A 640 -24.64 -21.18 -2.59
N LEU A 641 -23.39 -21.25 -3.06
CA LEU A 641 -22.20 -20.89 -2.30
C LEU A 641 -21.23 -20.06 -3.14
N LEU A 642 -20.74 -18.96 -2.58
CA LEU A 642 -19.54 -18.25 -3.03
C LEU A 642 -18.36 -18.65 -2.16
N VAL A 643 -17.34 -19.28 -2.74
CA VAL A 643 -16.06 -19.55 -2.11
C VAL A 643 -15.09 -18.44 -2.49
N VAL A 644 -14.57 -17.75 -1.49
CA VAL A 644 -13.52 -16.72 -1.67
C VAL A 644 -12.21 -17.32 -1.17
N ASP A 645 -11.32 -17.71 -2.07
CA ASP A 645 -9.98 -18.20 -1.71
C ASP A 645 -9.00 -17.04 -1.53
N GLU A 646 -8.03 -17.22 -0.64
CA GLU A 646 -7.18 -16.16 -0.10
C GLU A 646 -7.98 -14.94 0.40
N ALA A 647 -9.05 -15.20 1.16
CA ALA A 647 -9.95 -14.18 1.69
C ALA A 647 -9.29 -13.18 2.67
N GLY A 648 -8.09 -13.48 3.19
CA GLY A 648 -7.27 -12.53 3.95
C GLY A 648 -6.63 -11.44 3.07
N GLN A 649 -6.72 -11.58 1.75
CA GLN A 649 -6.33 -10.55 0.79
C GLN A 649 -7.54 -9.87 0.15
N MET A 650 -8.72 -10.50 0.17
CA MET A 650 -9.93 -9.96 -0.45
C MET A 650 -10.51 -8.82 0.37
N SER A 651 -10.66 -7.63 -0.20
CA SER A 651 -11.31 -6.50 0.49
C SER A 651 -12.80 -6.74 0.71
N LEU A 652 -13.33 -6.19 1.81
CA LEU A 652 -14.76 -6.26 2.11
C LEU A 652 -15.63 -5.60 1.02
N ALA A 653 -15.11 -4.56 0.36
CA ALA A 653 -15.80 -3.88 -0.74
C ALA A 653 -15.93 -4.75 -2.00
N ASN A 654 -14.91 -5.54 -2.35
CA ASN A 654 -15.01 -6.52 -3.42
C ASN A 654 -16.06 -7.59 -3.10
N LEU A 655 -16.07 -8.07 -1.84
CA LEU A 655 -17.06 -9.05 -1.40
C LEU A 655 -18.49 -8.49 -1.46
N LEU A 656 -18.69 -7.25 -1.03
CA LEU A 656 -19.98 -6.56 -1.10
C LEU A 656 -20.54 -6.57 -2.52
N GLY A 657 -19.70 -6.28 -3.54
CA GLY A 657 -20.10 -6.33 -4.94
C GLY A 657 -20.40 -7.74 -5.47
N MET A 658 -19.71 -8.76 -4.98
CA MET A 658 -19.92 -10.17 -5.38
C MET A 658 -21.04 -10.89 -4.63
N ALA A 659 -21.38 -10.44 -3.42
CA ALA A 659 -22.21 -11.19 -2.48
C ALA A 659 -23.57 -11.57 -3.08
N ARG A 660 -24.11 -10.76 -3.99
CA ARG A 660 -25.40 -11.01 -4.68
C ARG A 660 -25.38 -12.26 -5.58
N CYS A 661 -24.23 -12.78 -6.00
CA CYS A 661 -24.20 -13.96 -6.85
C CYS A 661 -24.60 -15.26 -6.10
N ALA A 662 -24.50 -15.28 -4.77
CA ALA A 662 -24.68 -16.51 -3.98
C ALA A 662 -25.49 -16.32 -2.70
N ARG A 663 -26.11 -17.41 -2.23
CA ARG A 663 -26.91 -17.43 -0.99
C ARG A 663 -26.07 -17.49 0.28
N SER A 664 -24.85 -18.02 0.23
CA SER A 664 -23.94 -18.16 1.36
C SER A 664 -22.50 -17.98 0.92
N ILE A 665 -21.63 -17.66 1.86
CA ILE A 665 -20.24 -17.27 1.59
C ILE A 665 -19.30 -18.11 2.48
N LEU A 666 -18.30 -18.72 1.87
CA LEU A 666 -17.19 -19.38 2.57
C LEU A 666 -15.91 -18.60 2.31
N LEU A 667 -15.39 -17.96 3.36
CA LEU A 667 -14.13 -17.22 3.32
C LEU A 667 -12.99 -18.18 3.63
N VAL A 668 -12.16 -18.49 2.65
CA VAL A 668 -11.05 -19.44 2.76
C VAL A 668 -9.75 -18.66 2.73
N GLY A 669 -8.92 -18.79 3.76
CA GLY A 669 -7.65 -18.05 3.78
C GLY A 669 -6.95 -18.12 5.12
N ASP A 670 -6.04 -17.19 5.31
CA ASP A 670 -5.31 -17.00 6.55
C ASP A 670 -4.84 -15.55 6.66
N GLN A 671 -5.43 -14.80 7.58
CA GLN A 671 -5.13 -13.40 7.83
C GLN A 671 -3.80 -13.21 8.58
N GLN A 672 -3.19 -14.29 9.08
CA GLN A 672 -1.83 -14.26 9.65
C GLN A 672 -0.74 -14.36 8.58
N GLN A 673 -1.10 -14.56 7.31
CA GLN A 673 -0.18 -14.51 6.15
C GLN A 673 -0.27 -13.15 5.43
N LEU A 674 0.40 -12.99 4.30
CA LEU A 674 0.47 -11.70 3.59
C LEU A 674 -0.92 -11.10 3.33
N ALA A 675 -1.17 -9.94 3.94
CA ALA A 675 -2.27 -9.07 3.56
C ALA A 675 -2.01 -8.43 2.19
N GLN A 676 -3.09 -8.05 1.49
CA GLN A 676 -2.94 -7.21 0.31
C GLN A 676 -2.74 -5.76 0.79
N PRO A 677 -1.65 -5.07 0.41
CA PRO A 677 -1.49 -3.67 0.75
C PRO A 677 -2.54 -2.83 0.02
N SER A 678 -3.43 -2.21 0.78
CA SER A 678 -4.28 -1.13 0.29
C SER A 678 -3.40 0.04 -0.16
N GLN A 679 -3.79 0.69 -1.25
CA GLN A 679 -3.06 1.84 -1.78
C GLN A 679 -3.53 3.13 -1.11
N ALA A 680 -4.79 3.20 -0.69
CA ALA A 680 -5.41 4.36 -0.06
C ALA A 680 -5.56 4.16 1.45
N ASP A 681 -5.73 5.26 2.18
CA ASP A 681 -6.23 5.16 3.54
C ASP A 681 -7.74 4.95 3.51
N HIS A 682 -8.21 4.06 4.39
CA HIS A 682 -9.62 3.74 4.51
C HIS A 682 -10.15 4.05 5.92
N PRO A 683 -11.32 4.70 6.01
CA PRO A 683 -11.94 5.02 7.29
C PRO A 683 -12.45 3.74 7.95
N GLY A 684 -12.13 3.61 9.24
CA GLY A 684 -12.46 2.45 10.08
C GLY A 684 -12.17 1.12 9.40
N SER A 685 -13.08 0.16 9.61
CA SER A 685 -12.97 -1.20 9.05
C SER A 685 -13.20 -1.31 7.55
N SER A 686 -13.39 -0.21 6.80
CA SER A 686 -13.63 -0.31 5.36
C SER A 686 -12.38 -0.70 4.55
N GLY A 687 -11.20 -0.58 5.16
CA GLY A 687 -9.92 -1.05 4.61
C GLY A 687 -9.62 -2.53 4.88
N ASP A 688 -10.34 -3.15 5.81
CA ASP A 688 -10.09 -4.52 6.24
C ASP A 688 -10.34 -5.53 5.10
N SER A 689 -9.53 -6.58 5.05
CA SER A 689 -9.89 -7.79 4.32
C SER A 689 -11.10 -8.48 4.96
N CYS A 690 -11.74 -9.37 4.20
CA CYS A 690 -12.91 -10.11 4.66
C CYS A 690 -12.63 -10.93 5.93
N LEU A 691 -11.42 -11.51 6.05
CA LEU A 691 -11.04 -12.27 7.25
C LEU A 691 -10.65 -11.36 8.41
N GLU A 692 -9.89 -10.28 8.19
CA GLU A 692 -9.55 -9.33 9.26
C GLU A 692 -10.81 -8.76 9.91
N TYR A 693 -11.79 -8.34 9.08
CA TYR A 693 -13.06 -7.81 9.55
C TYR A 693 -13.85 -8.81 10.41
N LEU A 694 -13.90 -10.07 9.98
CA LEU A 694 -14.62 -11.14 10.68
C LEU A 694 -13.93 -11.54 11.99
N MET A 695 -12.60 -11.54 12.00
CA MET A 695 -11.79 -12.10 13.08
C MET A 695 -11.49 -11.10 14.20
N GLN A 696 -11.62 -9.80 13.94
CA GLN A 696 -11.54 -8.75 14.97
C GLN A 696 -10.21 -8.81 15.75
N GLY A 697 -9.10 -8.96 15.03
CA GLY A 697 -7.77 -9.08 15.63
C GLY A 697 -7.42 -10.45 16.21
N ALA A 698 -8.34 -11.42 16.22
CA ALA A 698 -8.02 -12.77 16.67
C ALA A 698 -7.00 -13.46 15.74
N HIS A 699 -6.03 -14.16 16.32
CA HIS A 699 -5.06 -14.96 15.56
C HIS A 699 -5.71 -16.20 14.95
N VAL A 700 -6.62 -16.83 15.71
CA VAL A 700 -7.39 -18.00 15.29
C VAL A 700 -8.87 -17.67 15.19
N VAL A 701 -9.52 -18.21 14.16
CA VAL A 701 -10.95 -17.96 13.89
C VAL A 701 -11.82 -18.33 15.09
N PRO A 702 -12.70 -17.42 15.53
CA PRO A 702 -13.65 -17.71 16.60
C PRO A 702 -14.50 -18.93 16.29
N ALA A 703 -14.75 -19.77 17.30
CA ALA A 703 -15.42 -21.07 17.14
C ALA A 703 -16.90 -20.96 16.73
N ASP A 704 -17.47 -19.76 16.73
CA ASP A 704 -18.81 -19.42 16.25
C ASP A 704 -18.81 -18.56 14.97
N GLN A 705 -17.65 -18.35 14.34
CA GLN A 705 -17.52 -17.63 13.07
C GLN A 705 -16.88 -18.48 11.96
N GLY A 706 -16.20 -19.58 12.31
CA GLY A 706 -15.58 -20.44 11.32
C GLY A 706 -14.94 -21.71 11.87
N VAL A 707 -14.14 -22.34 11.02
CA VAL A 707 -13.43 -23.59 11.28
C VAL A 707 -11.93 -23.37 11.12
N PHE A 708 -11.15 -23.82 12.10
CA PHE A 708 -9.69 -23.76 12.09
C PHE A 708 -9.09 -25.12 11.71
N LEU A 709 -8.19 -25.16 10.73
CA LEU A 709 -7.43 -26.36 10.39
C LEU A 709 -6.19 -26.48 11.28
N SER A 710 -6.26 -27.30 12.32
CA SER A 710 -5.21 -27.35 13.36
C SER A 710 -3.97 -28.18 13.02
N THR A 711 -3.98 -29.01 11.98
CA THR A 711 -2.85 -29.94 11.68
C THR A 711 -2.09 -29.54 10.42
N SER A 712 -0.79 -29.25 10.55
CA SER A 712 0.13 -28.98 9.44
C SER A 712 0.82 -30.24 8.92
N TRP A 713 0.87 -30.41 7.61
CA TRP A 713 1.48 -31.54 6.88
C TRP A 713 2.76 -31.15 6.14
N ARG A 714 3.34 -30.00 6.49
CA ARG A 714 4.52 -29.43 5.80
C ARG A 714 5.76 -29.46 6.68
N MET A 715 5.70 -28.77 7.81
CA MET A 715 6.85 -28.31 8.58
C MET A 715 7.27 -29.34 9.62
N GLU A 716 8.58 -29.43 9.88
CA GLU A 716 9.16 -30.11 11.04
C GLU A 716 8.49 -29.62 12.35
N HIS A 717 8.51 -30.46 13.39
CA HIS A 717 7.77 -30.24 14.64
C HIS A 717 8.14 -28.94 15.34
N SER A 718 9.44 -28.62 15.48
CA SER A 718 9.89 -27.41 16.16
C SER A 718 9.57 -26.14 15.35
N ILE A 719 9.67 -26.20 14.01
CA ILE A 719 9.22 -25.09 13.15
C ILE A 719 7.72 -24.84 13.39
N THR A 720 6.92 -25.92 13.38
CA THR A 720 5.47 -25.81 13.61
C THR A 720 5.17 -25.25 14.99
N ALA A 721 5.88 -25.68 16.03
CA ALA A 721 5.70 -25.20 17.39
C ALA A 721 5.95 -23.69 17.51
N VAL A 722 7.05 -23.18 16.96
CA VAL A 722 7.35 -21.74 16.99
C VAL A 722 6.34 -20.95 16.15
N VAL A 723 5.98 -21.43 14.96
CA VAL A 723 4.93 -20.79 14.14
C VAL A 723 3.59 -20.76 14.88
N SER A 724 3.25 -21.83 15.59
CA SER A 724 2.02 -21.95 16.37
C SER A 724 1.98 -20.98 17.55
N GLU A 725 3.07 -20.89 18.32
CA GLU A 725 3.23 -19.94 19.43
C GLU A 725 3.12 -18.49 18.95
N LEU A 726 3.84 -18.13 17.88
CA LEU A 726 3.95 -16.74 17.45
C LEU A 726 2.74 -16.20 16.69
N PHE A 727 1.97 -17.06 16.03
CA PHE A 727 0.93 -16.63 15.07
C PHE A 727 -0.43 -17.32 15.23
N TYR A 728 -0.56 -18.41 16.01
CA TYR A 728 -1.80 -19.20 16.05
C TYR A 728 -2.22 -19.64 17.46
N ASP A 729 -1.84 -18.91 18.50
CA ASP A 729 -2.21 -19.14 19.90
C ASP A 729 -1.98 -20.61 20.34
N GLU A 730 -0.89 -21.22 19.89
CA GLU A 730 -0.52 -22.62 20.16
C GLU A 730 -1.53 -23.67 19.64
N ARG A 731 -2.45 -23.28 18.76
CA ARG A 731 -3.50 -24.19 18.23
C ARG A 731 -3.08 -24.99 17.00
N LEU A 732 -1.99 -24.62 16.36
CA LEU A 732 -1.41 -25.35 15.22
C LEU A 732 -0.47 -26.46 15.72
N GLN A 733 -0.61 -27.66 15.19
CA GLN A 733 0.22 -28.83 15.51
C GLN A 733 0.78 -29.47 14.25
N ALA A 734 1.97 -30.08 14.37
CA ALA A 734 2.56 -30.85 13.29
C ALA A 734 1.85 -32.21 13.18
N SER A 735 1.67 -32.70 11.95
CA SER A 735 1.35 -34.11 11.71
C SER A 735 2.50 -34.97 12.22
N SER A 736 2.18 -36.12 12.82
CA SER A 736 3.19 -37.08 13.30
C SER A 736 4.13 -37.56 12.19
N ALA A 737 3.66 -37.56 10.94
CA ALA A 737 4.48 -37.89 9.77
C ALA A 737 5.64 -36.92 9.55
N ASN A 738 5.54 -35.67 10.01
CA ASN A 738 6.58 -34.66 9.83
C ASN A 738 7.75 -34.83 10.81
N ALA A 739 7.73 -35.84 11.69
CA ALA A 739 8.83 -36.11 12.63
C ALA A 739 10.10 -36.57 11.89
N GLU A 740 9.94 -37.08 10.67
CA GLU A 740 11.04 -37.51 9.79
C GLU A 740 11.63 -36.35 8.98
N ASN A 741 11.04 -35.14 9.06
CA ASN A 741 11.50 -34.00 8.28
C ASN A 741 12.86 -33.50 8.78
N ALA A 742 13.91 -33.72 7.99
CA ALA A 742 15.27 -33.29 8.30
C ALA A 742 16.09 -33.09 7.02
N ILE A 743 17.20 -32.38 7.15
CA ILE A 743 18.26 -32.29 6.15
C ILE A 743 19.54 -32.92 6.67
N HIS A 744 20.43 -33.32 5.77
CA HIS A 744 21.78 -33.73 6.07
C HIS A 744 22.74 -32.87 5.29
N TRP A 745 23.61 -32.15 6.00
CA TRP A 745 24.57 -31.23 5.41
C TRP A 745 25.58 -31.98 4.53
N ALA A 746 25.88 -31.45 3.34
CA ALA A 746 26.99 -31.96 2.52
C ALA A 746 28.33 -31.70 3.21
N ARG A 747 28.43 -30.53 3.86
CA ARG A 747 29.59 -30.12 4.66
C ARG A 747 29.08 -29.47 5.94
N PRO A 748 29.65 -29.79 7.13
CA PRO A 748 29.26 -29.12 8.37
C PRO A 748 29.37 -27.60 8.25
N CYS A 749 28.37 -26.87 8.71
CA CYS A 749 28.37 -25.41 8.78
C CYS A 749 28.29 -24.99 10.24
N LEU A 750 29.24 -24.17 10.70
CA LEU A 750 29.24 -23.64 12.06
C LEU A 750 28.55 -22.27 12.08
N SER A 751 27.73 -22.04 13.09
CA SER A 751 27.18 -20.74 13.47
C SER A 751 28.28 -19.80 13.99
N ALA A 752 27.99 -18.49 14.07
CA ALA A 752 28.84 -17.50 14.71
C ALA A 752 29.24 -17.86 16.17
N SER A 753 28.44 -18.66 16.89
CA SER A 753 28.79 -19.15 18.23
C SER A 753 29.79 -20.32 18.24
N GLY A 754 30.18 -20.82 17.06
CA GLY A 754 31.06 -22.00 16.89
C GLY A 754 30.33 -23.35 17.01
N ARG A 755 29.02 -23.36 17.25
CA ARG A 755 28.19 -24.58 17.23
C ARG A 755 27.77 -24.93 15.79
N GLY A 756 27.61 -26.22 15.49
CA GLY A 756 27.06 -26.65 14.20
C GLY A 756 25.61 -26.21 14.03
N LEU A 757 25.24 -25.76 12.84
CA LEU A 757 23.83 -25.54 12.50
C LEU A 757 23.09 -26.90 12.49
N PRO A 758 21.85 -26.95 12.98
CA PRO A 758 21.11 -28.20 13.11
C PRO A 758 20.65 -28.76 11.76
N GLU A 759 20.13 -29.98 11.80
CA GLU A 759 19.58 -30.72 10.66
C GLU A 759 18.08 -30.51 10.47
N GLY A 760 17.43 -29.79 11.37
CA GLY A 760 16.01 -29.43 11.28
C GLY A 760 15.66 -28.34 12.27
N GLY A 761 14.51 -27.71 12.07
CA GLY A 761 13.98 -26.68 12.97
C GLY A 761 14.15 -25.25 12.47
N LEU A 762 13.99 -24.30 13.38
CA LEU A 762 14.12 -22.86 13.13
C LEU A 762 15.34 -22.32 13.88
N VAL A 763 16.25 -21.64 13.15
CA VAL A 763 17.47 -21.06 13.74
C VAL A 763 17.67 -19.62 13.32
N PHE A 764 18.10 -18.79 14.26
CA PHE A 764 18.63 -17.45 14.03
C PHE A 764 20.15 -17.49 13.93
N GLU A 765 20.69 -17.08 12.79
CA GLU A 765 22.12 -16.94 12.53
C GLU A 765 22.52 -15.46 12.62
N PRO A 766 23.20 -15.03 13.70
CA PRO A 766 23.56 -13.64 13.89
C PRO A 766 24.72 -13.22 12.98
N VAL A 767 24.59 -12.06 12.33
CA VAL A 767 25.64 -11.43 11.52
C VAL A 767 25.85 -9.98 11.98
N LEU A 768 27.05 -9.63 12.40
CA LEU A 768 27.35 -8.27 12.89
C LEU A 768 27.66 -7.33 11.72
N HIS A 769 26.84 -6.29 11.55
CA HIS A 769 27.06 -5.18 10.61
C HIS A 769 26.37 -3.90 11.08
N SER A 770 26.87 -2.74 10.69
CA SER A 770 26.35 -1.42 11.08
C SER A 770 26.04 -0.52 9.87
N GLY A 771 24.97 0.28 9.94
CA GLY A 771 24.60 1.24 8.89
C GLY A 771 24.07 0.63 7.60
N CYS A 772 23.67 -0.65 7.61
CA CYS A 772 22.99 -1.29 6.48
C CYS A 772 21.49 -1.01 6.55
N SER A 773 20.91 -0.50 5.46
CA SER A 773 19.47 -0.20 5.36
C SER A 773 18.73 -1.22 4.49
N VAL A 774 19.01 -1.22 3.18
CA VAL A 774 18.34 -2.06 2.16
C VAL A 774 19.24 -3.11 1.51
N THR A 775 20.53 -3.12 1.87
CA THR A 775 21.52 -4.11 1.42
C THR A 775 22.54 -4.40 2.52
N SER A 776 22.93 -5.67 2.70
CA SER A 776 24.01 -6.10 3.61
C SER A 776 24.89 -7.16 2.95
N GLU A 777 26.11 -6.77 2.57
CA GLU A 777 27.12 -7.68 2.00
C GLU A 777 27.56 -8.76 3.01
N ALA A 778 27.59 -8.43 4.31
CA ALA A 778 27.94 -9.39 5.36
C ALA A 778 26.93 -10.54 5.44
N GLU A 779 25.62 -10.23 5.34
CA GLU A 779 24.59 -11.27 5.27
C GLU A 779 24.70 -12.09 3.99
N ILE A 780 24.95 -11.43 2.84
CA ILE A 780 25.13 -12.09 1.54
C ILE A 780 26.28 -13.10 1.58
N GLU A 781 27.43 -12.71 2.12
CA GLU A 781 28.59 -13.59 2.28
C GLU A 781 28.28 -14.79 3.17
N ARG A 782 27.56 -14.57 4.27
CA ARG A 782 27.18 -15.63 5.18
C ARG A 782 26.21 -16.62 4.53
N ILE A 783 25.24 -16.11 3.77
CA ILE A 783 24.26 -16.92 3.05
C ILE A 783 24.95 -17.77 1.96
N ASP A 784 25.90 -17.23 1.20
CA ASP A 784 26.67 -18.01 0.20
C ASP A 784 27.42 -19.18 0.86
N GLN A 785 28.00 -18.98 2.05
CA GLN A 785 28.65 -20.06 2.81
C GLN A 785 27.68 -21.15 3.24
N ILE A 786 26.49 -20.77 3.75
CA ILE A 786 25.45 -21.70 4.17
C ILE A 786 24.93 -22.50 2.97
N VAL A 787 24.58 -21.83 1.87
CA VAL A 787 24.10 -22.47 0.64
C VAL A 787 25.16 -23.44 0.09
N ALA A 788 26.43 -23.04 0.06
CA ALA A 788 27.51 -23.91 -0.39
C ALA A 788 27.68 -25.15 0.51
N ALA A 789 27.41 -25.05 1.81
CA ALA A 789 27.48 -26.18 2.74
C ALA A 789 26.29 -27.15 2.61
N LEU A 790 25.13 -26.65 2.18
CA LEU A 790 23.91 -27.43 1.94
C LEU A 790 23.94 -28.20 0.62
N LEU A 791 24.46 -27.58 -0.46
CA LEU A 791 24.41 -28.15 -1.81
C LEU A 791 25.06 -29.55 -1.88
N GLY A 792 24.30 -30.51 -2.41
CA GLY A 792 24.70 -31.92 -2.48
C GLY A 792 24.38 -32.74 -1.23
N GLY A 793 23.82 -32.11 -0.19
CA GLY A 793 23.32 -32.78 1.01
C GLY A 793 22.04 -33.58 0.70
N ALA A 794 21.55 -34.34 1.67
CA ALA A 794 20.28 -35.08 1.54
C ALA A 794 19.16 -34.40 2.33
N TYR A 795 17.91 -34.70 2.01
CA TYR A 795 16.77 -34.36 2.86
C TYR A 795 15.76 -35.50 2.88
N THR A 796 15.03 -35.57 4.00
CA THR A 796 13.89 -36.46 4.20
C THR A 796 12.68 -35.60 4.53
N HIS A 797 11.55 -35.88 3.89
CA HIS A 797 10.25 -35.26 4.13
C HIS A 797 9.17 -36.34 4.15
N ALA A 798 8.09 -36.11 4.88
CA ALA A 798 6.94 -37.03 4.98
C ALA A 798 6.38 -37.52 3.62
N LYS A 799 6.58 -36.77 2.52
CA LYS A 799 6.12 -37.13 1.17
C LYS A 799 7.23 -37.65 0.25
N GLY A 800 8.48 -37.65 0.68
CA GLY A 800 9.62 -38.11 -0.13
C GLY A 800 10.98 -37.65 0.40
N SER A 801 12.04 -38.19 -0.18
CA SER A 801 13.43 -37.83 0.14
C SER A 801 14.19 -37.47 -1.13
N GLY A 802 15.25 -36.67 -1.00
CA GLY A 802 16.05 -36.27 -2.15
C GLY A 802 17.40 -35.65 -1.80
N THR A 803 18.00 -35.01 -2.79
CA THR A 803 19.25 -34.25 -2.66
C THR A 803 18.94 -32.76 -2.67
N LEU A 804 19.65 -31.99 -1.85
CA LEU A 804 19.55 -30.53 -1.84
C LEU A 804 20.26 -29.97 -3.07
N THR A 805 19.47 -29.57 -4.07
CA THR A 805 19.93 -28.82 -5.24
C THR A 805 19.47 -27.36 -5.13
N SER A 806 19.66 -26.57 -6.19
CA SER A 806 19.20 -25.18 -6.24
C SER A 806 17.67 -25.03 -6.09
N GLU A 807 16.91 -26.07 -6.46
CA GLU A 807 15.44 -26.06 -6.40
C GLU A 807 14.89 -26.23 -4.99
N GLU A 808 15.64 -26.92 -4.11
CA GLU A 808 15.28 -27.24 -2.73
C GLU A 808 15.71 -26.20 -1.69
N ILE A 809 16.36 -25.11 -2.13
CA ILE A 809 16.84 -24.04 -1.26
C ILE A 809 16.19 -22.72 -1.67
N LEU A 810 15.41 -22.14 -0.75
CA LEU A 810 14.82 -20.81 -0.90
C LEU A 810 15.64 -19.79 -0.12
N VAL A 811 15.98 -18.66 -0.75
CA VAL A 811 16.57 -17.49 -0.10
C VAL A 811 15.64 -16.29 -0.27
N ILE A 812 15.22 -15.74 0.86
CA ILE A 812 14.18 -14.72 0.97
C ILE A 812 14.81 -13.44 1.52
N ALA A 813 14.52 -12.30 0.91
CA ALA A 813 14.91 -10.99 1.44
C ALA A 813 13.79 -9.95 1.25
N PRO A 814 13.66 -8.96 2.15
CA PRO A 814 12.59 -7.96 2.12
C PRO A 814 12.76 -6.91 1.01
N TYR A 815 14.00 -6.64 0.58
CA TYR A 815 14.31 -5.58 -0.38
C TYR A 815 14.80 -6.15 -1.71
N ASN A 816 14.27 -5.62 -2.82
CA ASN A 816 14.69 -6.03 -4.17
C ASN A 816 16.20 -5.81 -4.43
N VAL A 817 16.80 -4.79 -3.80
CA VAL A 817 18.26 -4.54 -3.94
C VAL A 817 19.06 -5.71 -3.35
N GLN A 818 18.73 -6.15 -2.13
CA GLN A 818 19.32 -7.34 -1.51
C GLN A 818 19.04 -8.61 -2.35
N VAL A 819 17.82 -8.79 -2.85
CA VAL A 819 17.47 -9.93 -3.73
C VAL A 819 18.36 -9.97 -4.97
N ASN A 820 18.53 -8.84 -5.66
CA ASN A 820 19.36 -8.77 -6.87
C ASN A 820 20.83 -9.07 -6.57
N ARG A 821 21.37 -8.58 -5.45
CA ARG A 821 22.74 -8.87 -5.01
C ARG A 821 22.92 -10.34 -4.64
N LEU A 822 21.97 -10.94 -3.93
CA LEU A 822 21.95 -12.38 -3.63
C LEU A 822 21.87 -13.23 -4.90
N CYS A 823 21.02 -12.86 -5.88
CA CYS A 823 20.97 -13.53 -7.19
C CYS A 823 22.34 -13.54 -7.87
N GLN A 824 23.02 -12.39 -7.91
CA GLN A 824 24.35 -12.26 -8.50
C GLN A 824 25.41 -13.08 -7.75
N ARG A 825 25.40 -13.04 -6.40
CA ARG A 825 26.39 -13.74 -5.58
C ARG A 825 26.24 -15.26 -5.62
N LEU A 826 24.99 -15.73 -5.59
CA LEU A 826 24.65 -17.14 -5.54
C LEU A 826 24.70 -17.79 -6.92
N ASP A 827 24.54 -17.04 -8.01
CA ASP A 827 24.72 -17.52 -9.40
C ASP A 827 23.95 -18.83 -9.67
N GLY A 828 22.64 -18.83 -9.36
CA GLY A 828 21.76 -19.98 -9.58
C GLY A 828 21.90 -21.13 -8.57
N LYS A 829 22.76 -21.02 -7.54
CA LYS A 829 22.89 -22.03 -6.46
C LYS A 829 21.65 -22.19 -5.57
N ALA A 830 20.73 -21.25 -5.59
CA ALA A 830 19.48 -21.29 -4.85
C ALA A 830 18.41 -20.42 -5.54
N ARG A 831 17.14 -20.65 -5.21
CA ARG A 831 16.03 -19.80 -5.65
C ARG A 831 15.93 -18.57 -4.74
N VAL A 832 16.15 -17.39 -5.32
CA VAL A 832 16.15 -16.11 -4.58
C VAL A 832 14.93 -15.26 -4.94
N GLY A 833 14.38 -14.55 -3.96
CA GLY A 833 13.17 -13.73 -4.14
C GLY A 833 12.72 -12.98 -2.90
N THR A 834 11.70 -12.14 -3.07
CA THR A 834 10.97 -11.53 -1.95
C THR A 834 9.98 -12.51 -1.33
N VAL A 835 9.48 -12.18 -0.14
CA VAL A 835 8.45 -12.97 0.55
C VAL A 835 7.21 -13.19 -0.35
N ASP A 836 6.78 -12.13 -1.04
CA ASP A 836 5.61 -12.12 -1.92
C ASP A 836 5.78 -13.10 -3.10
N LYS A 837 6.98 -13.20 -3.69
CA LYS A 837 7.29 -14.12 -4.79
C LYS A 837 7.14 -15.59 -4.39
N PHE A 838 7.43 -15.92 -3.14
CA PHE A 838 7.39 -17.30 -2.63
C PHE A 838 6.11 -17.63 -1.88
N GLN A 839 5.09 -16.78 -1.92
CA GLN A 839 3.79 -17.11 -1.36
C GLN A 839 3.24 -18.41 -1.97
N GLY A 840 2.79 -19.33 -1.12
CA GLY A 840 2.28 -20.64 -1.53
C GLY A 840 3.34 -21.67 -1.94
N GLN A 841 4.60 -21.26 -2.11
CA GLN A 841 5.71 -22.17 -2.43
C GLN A 841 6.30 -22.78 -1.15
N GLU A 842 7.07 -23.85 -1.26
CA GLU A 842 7.72 -24.55 -0.15
C GLU A 842 8.99 -25.24 -0.63
N ALA A 843 9.94 -25.46 0.28
CA ALA A 843 11.18 -26.17 0.00
C ALA A 843 11.75 -26.83 1.27
N PRO A 844 12.61 -27.86 1.15
CA PRO A 844 13.33 -28.43 2.29
C PRO A 844 14.01 -27.40 3.18
N VAL A 845 14.68 -26.40 2.58
CA VAL A 845 15.37 -25.33 3.30
C VAL A 845 14.86 -23.95 2.88
N ALA A 846 14.61 -23.07 3.86
CA ALA A 846 14.35 -21.65 3.63
C ALA A 846 15.30 -20.78 4.47
N ILE A 847 15.91 -19.78 3.84
CA ILE A 847 16.84 -18.83 4.46
C ILE A 847 16.26 -17.42 4.31
N LEU A 848 16.05 -16.70 5.41
CA LEU A 848 15.56 -15.32 5.43
C LEU A 848 16.70 -14.37 5.78
N SER A 849 17.00 -13.39 4.93
CA SER A 849 17.91 -12.26 5.19
C SER A 849 17.11 -11.07 5.72
N LEU A 850 17.44 -10.55 6.90
CA LEU A 850 16.78 -9.36 7.47
C LEU A 850 17.38 -8.04 6.93
N THR A 851 18.60 -8.08 6.39
CA THR A 851 19.27 -6.99 5.67
C THR A 851 19.67 -5.77 6.51
N ALA A 852 18.78 -5.22 7.32
CA ALA A 852 19.02 -3.99 8.06
C ALA A 852 19.86 -4.22 9.32
N SER A 853 20.70 -3.25 9.67
CA SER A 853 21.57 -3.29 10.85
C SER A 853 20.80 -3.05 12.15
N SER A 854 19.82 -2.16 12.12
CA SER A 854 18.99 -1.73 13.25
C SER A 854 17.61 -1.27 12.77
N GLY A 855 16.71 -0.98 13.71
CA GLY A 855 15.40 -0.41 13.38
C GLY A 855 15.49 0.98 12.77
N ASP A 856 16.43 1.81 13.23
CA ASP A 856 16.65 3.17 12.74
C ASP A 856 17.20 3.20 11.31
N ASP A 857 17.95 2.17 10.92
CA ASP A 857 18.51 2.04 9.57
C ASP A 857 17.45 1.59 8.54
N ALA A 858 16.29 1.06 8.98
CA ALA A 858 15.26 0.54 8.09
C ALA A 858 14.41 1.70 7.49
N PRO A 859 14.46 1.95 6.16
CA PRO A 859 13.82 3.12 5.55
C PRO A 859 12.29 3.12 5.61
N ARG A 860 11.69 1.96 5.88
CA ARG A 860 10.24 1.77 6.06
C ARG A 860 9.88 1.42 7.50
N GLY A 861 10.80 1.69 8.44
CA GLY A 861 10.69 1.32 9.85
C GLY A 861 10.74 -0.18 10.10
N LEU A 862 10.73 -0.55 11.39
CA LEU A 862 10.67 -1.94 11.85
C LEU A 862 9.37 -2.64 11.42
N GLY A 863 8.26 -1.90 11.35
CA GLY A 863 6.95 -2.40 10.92
C GLY A 863 6.97 -3.14 9.58
N PHE A 864 7.72 -2.62 8.61
CA PHE A 864 7.86 -3.30 7.31
C PHE A 864 8.73 -4.56 7.40
N LEU A 865 9.87 -4.46 8.09
CA LEU A 865 10.88 -5.51 8.12
C LEU A 865 10.46 -6.71 8.97
N LEU A 866 9.92 -6.43 10.16
CA LEU A 866 9.48 -7.41 11.16
C LEU A 866 7.96 -7.62 11.16
N SER A 867 7.30 -7.25 10.05
CA SER A 867 5.87 -7.52 9.83
C SER A 867 5.55 -8.98 10.18
N PRO A 868 4.62 -9.22 11.13
CA PRO A 868 4.30 -10.58 11.59
C PRO A 868 3.90 -11.50 10.45
N ASN A 869 3.09 -10.99 9.53
CA ASN A 869 2.59 -11.69 8.36
C ASN A 869 3.72 -12.11 7.40
N ARG A 870 4.69 -11.22 7.16
CA ARG A 870 5.85 -11.50 6.30
C ARG A 870 6.77 -12.54 6.95
N LEU A 871 7.00 -12.39 8.25
CA LEU A 871 7.84 -13.30 9.03
C LEU A 871 7.22 -14.71 9.07
N ASN A 872 5.93 -14.82 9.37
CA ASN A 872 5.17 -16.08 9.32
C ASN A 872 5.29 -16.75 7.96
N VAL A 873 5.06 -16.01 6.86
CA VAL A 873 5.21 -16.58 5.52
C VAL A 873 6.64 -17.04 5.27
N ALA A 874 7.65 -16.23 5.57
CA ALA A 874 9.06 -16.54 5.31
C ALA A 874 9.53 -17.80 6.06
N ILE A 875 9.27 -17.90 7.37
CA ILE A 875 9.72 -19.05 8.16
C ILE A 875 8.93 -20.34 7.82
N SER A 876 7.64 -20.20 7.49
CA SER A 876 6.77 -21.34 7.15
C SER A 876 6.94 -21.89 5.72
N ARG A 877 7.89 -21.36 4.94
CA ARG A 877 8.26 -21.92 3.63
C ARG A 877 9.11 -23.18 3.75
N ALA A 878 9.85 -23.32 4.86
CA ALA A 878 10.70 -24.48 5.12
C ALA A 878 9.86 -25.72 5.44
N GLN A 879 10.25 -26.87 4.88
CA GLN A 879 9.73 -28.18 5.27
C GLN A 879 10.56 -28.79 6.41
N CYS A 880 11.89 -28.62 6.36
CA CYS A 880 12.84 -29.26 7.28
C CYS A 880 13.63 -28.24 8.12
N LEU A 881 14.28 -27.25 7.48
CA LEU A 881 15.16 -26.29 8.16
C LEU A 881 14.87 -24.85 7.71
N SER A 882 14.62 -23.95 8.67
CA SER A 882 14.45 -22.51 8.47
C SER A 882 15.57 -21.75 9.15
N ILE A 883 16.27 -20.87 8.42
CA ILE A 883 17.40 -20.09 8.93
C ILE A 883 17.09 -18.60 8.75
N VAL A 884 17.03 -17.84 9.84
CA VAL A 884 16.89 -16.38 9.84
C VAL A 884 18.26 -15.76 10.06
N VAL A 885 18.81 -15.10 9.04
CA VAL A 885 20.10 -14.41 9.06
C VAL A 885 19.86 -12.93 9.28
N GLY A 886 20.49 -12.34 10.29
CA GLY A 886 20.35 -10.90 10.53
C GLY A 886 21.20 -10.32 11.65
N SER A 887 21.21 -8.99 11.73
CA SER A 887 21.88 -8.25 12.79
C SER A 887 21.18 -8.39 14.15
N PRO A 888 21.90 -8.73 15.23
CA PRO A 888 21.38 -8.63 16.60
C PRO A 888 20.91 -7.22 16.98
N GLY A 889 21.40 -6.17 16.30
CA GLY A 889 20.98 -4.78 16.53
C GLY A 889 19.49 -4.53 16.28
N LEU A 890 18.83 -5.38 15.49
CA LEU A 890 17.38 -5.35 15.29
C LEU A 890 16.58 -5.71 16.55
N MET A 891 17.19 -6.41 17.51
CA MET A 891 16.56 -6.78 18.78
C MET A 891 16.77 -5.73 19.88
N SER A 892 17.65 -4.74 19.67
CA SER A 892 18.01 -3.72 20.66
C SER A 892 17.47 -2.32 20.36
N GLY A 893 16.58 -2.18 19.37
CA GLY A 893 15.99 -0.89 18.98
C GLY A 893 14.99 -0.36 20.00
N LEU A 894 14.78 0.96 20.00
CA LEU A 894 13.68 1.60 20.73
C LEU A 894 12.39 1.41 19.91
N ALA A 895 11.33 0.92 20.55
CA ALA A 895 10.00 0.85 19.95
C ALA A 895 9.23 2.15 20.23
N ASN A 896 8.63 2.73 19.20
CA ASN A 896 7.80 3.93 19.31
C ASN A 896 6.32 3.60 19.50
N THR A 897 5.91 2.35 19.23
CA THR A 897 4.55 1.86 19.44
C THR A 897 4.54 0.49 20.13
N ILE A 898 3.40 0.11 20.70
CA ILE A 898 3.20 -1.26 21.25
C ILE A 898 3.41 -2.31 20.14
N GLU A 899 2.91 -2.04 18.94
CA GLU A 899 3.04 -2.95 17.80
C GLU A 899 4.50 -3.19 17.42
N GLU A 900 5.33 -2.15 17.37
CA GLU A 900 6.78 -2.28 17.13
C GLU A 900 7.46 -3.11 18.24
N ALA A 901 7.07 -2.90 19.51
CA ALA A 901 7.58 -3.69 20.62
C ALA A 901 7.23 -5.18 20.49
N GLU A 902 6.00 -5.50 20.08
CA GLU A 902 5.58 -6.88 19.79
C GLU A 902 6.38 -7.50 18.65
N GLN A 903 6.65 -6.74 17.58
CA GLN A 903 7.44 -7.19 16.44
C GLN A 903 8.89 -7.51 16.83
N ILE A 904 9.53 -6.64 17.63
CA ILE A 904 10.87 -6.89 18.20
C ILE A 904 10.82 -8.15 19.08
N ASN A 905 9.81 -8.29 19.94
CA ASN A 905 9.67 -9.44 20.81
C ASN A 905 9.52 -10.77 20.03
N ARG A 906 8.80 -10.78 18.89
CA ARG A 906 8.73 -11.95 18.00
C ARG A 906 10.11 -12.35 17.48
N LEU A 907 10.94 -11.38 17.06
CA LEU A 907 12.32 -11.66 16.64
C LEU A 907 13.17 -12.22 17.80
N CYS A 908 13.06 -11.64 18.99
CA CYS A 908 13.73 -12.14 20.19
C CYS A 908 13.33 -13.60 20.50
N ARG A 909 12.06 -13.96 20.32
CA ARG A 909 11.58 -15.33 20.49
C ARG A 909 12.19 -16.30 19.48
N ILE A 910 12.28 -15.90 18.21
CA ILE A 910 12.96 -16.69 17.16
C ILE A 910 14.45 -16.87 17.49
N ALA A 911 15.11 -15.83 18.00
CA ALA A 911 16.51 -15.93 18.42
C ALA A 911 16.68 -16.88 19.62
N ALA A 912 15.75 -16.84 20.58
CA ALA A 912 15.77 -17.71 21.76
C ALA A 912 15.49 -19.19 21.44
N SER A 913 14.61 -19.48 20.45
CA SER A 913 14.31 -20.85 20.04
C SER A 913 15.50 -21.59 19.43
N SER A 914 16.58 -20.88 19.11
CA SER A 914 17.84 -21.42 18.56
C SER A 914 18.82 -21.93 19.63
N VAL A 915 18.53 -21.69 20.91
CA VAL A 915 19.43 -21.96 22.05
C VAL A 915 19.03 -23.19 22.86
N ALA A 916 17.78 -23.65 22.73
CA ALA A 916 17.25 -24.89 23.31
C ALA A 916 17.51 -26.08 22.39
#